data_AF-A0AAW5HUA9-F1
#
_entry.id   AF-A0AAW5HUA9-F1
#
_cell.length_a   1.000
_cell.length_b   1.000
_cell.length_c   1.000
_cell.angle_alpha   90.00
_cell.angle_beta   90.00
_cell.angle_gamma   90.00
#
_symmetry.space_group_name_H-M   'P 1'
#
loop_
_entity.id
_entity.type
_entity.pdbx_description
1 polymer ?
#
loop_
_entity_poly.entity_id
_entity_poly.type
_entity_poly.pdbx_seq_one_letter_code
_entity_poly.pdbx_strand_id
1 'polypeptide(L)'
;MKTLNKLDNTKGIAAVGLAEALLIGVAIFSSGELWRRCLFLLAAIGALFFLFLVFRGTGRRIHNTRLQNREIQKSISDLSDSLEAVETLSKAISANTAAFKGTVRTINNIAGSVSKARAVQAGMQNVIAGLSNAESFAMQVTRSDTAKDLKPATNRAPKNPALASTTSVEETAQRFGKQWQLKKDLILPYSAELDNRDFFKPRFSLLSALKAVVILDPFSWGSLSPEIDARPVTPGNWFEVFEEHQPDIFLCESAWQGMPGDESPWKARIYGSVNFKYENRNELLAILEYCNERGIPTIFWNKEDPTHFIDRVNDFVDTAKRFDYIWTTAGEMIPEYFKVTGKRNAECMPFGVQPRLFNALDREHSDGENQVIFAGSWYKNHSERQEIQGEILDSVLDSGLNLKIYDRYSGRSTEQFGYPAKYADCIQPAVPYEKTADLYRTNQYGISINTVTSSPTMLARRAFEMAATGCTIITNRTRATEHFFGEEIVQLDRPARVVPELLHDRAERRLRVLNRVLKADTYEARLQKALKQIGISVETDTAGVCVLIRLRLLEDVEPSVRYARKLGPVARQIVILVDASVEPHTIQEFYKAASLNGAVAISEKYWQEYGLDPKSVFELPFVFVASEESIRMAKSETIQRALRHVTYSSNPVFAEDLPVWPKTSIKHHGVNCVMKTCDAVYEIEHGFESGVVTVV
;
A
#
# COMPACT_ATOMS: atom_id res chain seq x y z
N MET A 1 -29.22 -11.63 -43.29
CA MET A 1 -28.02 -11.71 -42.42
C MET A 1 -26.69 -11.80 -43.18
N LYS A 2 -26.31 -12.88 -43.88
CA LYS A 2 -24.97 -12.98 -44.52
C LYS A 2 -24.59 -11.81 -45.47
N THR A 3 -25.55 -11.17 -46.12
CA THR A 3 -25.37 -9.94 -46.93
C THR A 3 -25.23 -8.65 -46.13
N LEU A 4 -25.75 -8.57 -44.90
CA LEU A 4 -25.66 -7.38 -44.05
C LEU A 4 -24.22 -7.15 -43.56
N ASN A 5 -23.48 -8.21 -43.25
CA ASN A 5 -22.06 -8.14 -42.88
C ASN A 5 -21.11 -7.69 -44.02
N LYS A 6 -21.64 -7.34 -45.21
CA LYS A 6 -20.88 -6.80 -46.35
C LYS A 6 -21.24 -5.36 -46.74
N LEU A 7 -22.19 -4.73 -46.06
CA LEU A 7 -22.55 -3.34 -46.30
C LEU A 7 -21.90 -2.45 -45.24
N ASP A 8 -21.10 -1.48 -45.69
CA ASP A 8 -20.49 -0.48 -44.81
C ASP A 8 -21.58 0.23 -43.98
N ASN A 9 -21.37 0.29 -42.66
CA ASN A 9 -22.46 0.21 -41.67
C ASN A 9 -23.53 1.30 -41.84
N THR A 10 -23.15 2.50 -42.30
CA THR A 10 -24.09 3.61 -42.50
C THR A 10 -25.12 3.35 -43.61
N LYS A 11 -24.75 2.60 -44.67
CA LYS A 11 -25.67 2.26 -45.78
C LYS A 11 -26.58 1.08 -45.44
N GLY A 12 -26.08 0.12 -44.67
CA GLY A 12 -26.90 -1.00 -44.16
C GLY A 12 -28.02 -0.53 -43.24
N ILE A 13 -27.69 0.36 -42.28
CA ILE A 13 -28.65 0.92 -41.32
C ILE A 13 -29.73 1.76 -42.04
N ALA A 14 -29.35 2.59 -43.02
CA ALA A 14 -30.31 3.37 -43.79
C ALA A 14 -31.30 2.50 -44.59
N ALA A 15 -30.84 1.38 -45.16
CA ALA A 15 -31.70 0.44 -45.88
C ALA A 15 -32.69 -0.30 -44.97
N VAL A 16 -32.28 -0.65 -43.74
CA VAL A 16 -33.18 -1.25 -42.74
C VAL A 16 -34.23 -0.25 -42.28
N GLY A 17 -33.84 0.98 -41.91
CA GLY A 17 -34.78 2.01 -41.49
C GLY A 17 -35.80 2.39 -42.58
N LEU A 18 -35.41 2.36 -43.85
CA LEU A 18 -36.35 2.57 -44.97
C LEU A 18 -37.34 1.39 -45.12
N ALA A 19 -36.89 0.16 -44.92
CA ALA A 19 -37.75 -1.03 -44.96
C ALA A 19 -38.74 -1.07 -43.77
N GLU A 20 -38.30 -0.70 -42.57
CA GLU A 20 -39.17 -0.56 -41.40
C GLU A 20 -40.18 0.58 -41.57
N ALA A 21 -39.77 1.73 -42.10
CA ALA A 21 -40.68 2.83 -42.41
C ALA A 21 -41.75 2.43 -43.45
N LEU A 22 -41.39 1.64 -44.47
CA LEU A 22 -42.35 1.09 -45.45
C LEU A 22 -43.31 0.06 -44.82
N LEU A 23 -42.81 -0.84 -43.95
CA LEU A 23 -43.66 -1.79 -43.21
C LEU A 23 -44.65 -1.09 -42.27
N ILE A 24 -44.18 -0.05 -41.56
CA ILE A 24 -45.04 0.79 -40.71
C ILE A 24 -46.06 1.56 -41.56
N GLY A 25 -45.67 2.09 -42.71
CA GLY A 25 -46.57 2.77 -43.65
C GLY A 25 -47.68 1.86 -44.18
N VAL A 26 -47.37 0.60 -44.50
CA VAL A 26 -48.36 -0.42 -44.89
C VAL A 26 -49.28 -0.78 -43.71
N ALA A 27 -48.73 -0.99 -42.51
CA ALA A 27 -49.52 -1.33 -41.32
C ALA A 27 -50.48 -0.20 -40.87
N ILE A 28 -50.10 1.07 -41.05
CA ILE A 28 -50.95 2.23 -40.71
C ILE A 28 -52.25 2.27 -41.52
N PHE A 29 -52.30 1.64 -42.71
CA PHE A 29 -53.52 1.52 -43.51
C PHE A 29 -54.48 0.41 -43.03
N SER A 30 -54.09 -0.40 -42.04
CA SER A 30 -54.90 -1.53 -41.54
C SER A 30 -55.09 -1.53 -40.02
N SER A 31 -56.26 -1.02 -39.59
CA SER A 31 -56.93 -1.26 -38.30
C SER A 31 -56.42 -0.59 -37.01
N GLY A 32 -57.34 -0.42 -36.06
CA GLY A 32 -57.08 -0.50 -34.61
C GLY A 32 -56.43 0.71 -33.94
N GLU A 33 -57.22 1.50 -33.20
CA GLU A 33 -56.67 2.56 -32.34
C GLU A 33 -55.81 2.02 -31.17
N LEU A 34 -56.07 0.78 -30.73
CA LEU A 34 -55.21 0.06 -29.79
C LEU A 34 -53.84 -0.28 -30.41
N TRP A 35 -53.84 -0.74 -31.67
CA TRP A 35 -52.62 -1.08 -32.42
C TRP A 35 -51.72 0.15 -32.64
N ARG A 36 -52.31 1.33 -32.88
CA ARG A 36 -51.55 2.60 -32.92
C ARG A 36 -50.72 2.83 -31.65
N ARG A 37 -51.28 2.57 -30.46
CA ARG A 37 -50.56 2.77 -29.19
C ARG A 37 -49.38 1.82 -29.02
N CYS A 38 -49.55 0.54 -29.39
CA CYS A 38 -48.45 -0.43 -29.41
C CYS A 38 -47.37 -0.09 -30.43
N LEU A 39 -47.75 0.37 -31.64
CA LEU A 39 -46.82 0.85 -32.67
C LEU A 39 -46.03 2.09 -32.24
N PHE A 40 -46.68 3.06 -31.57
CA PHE A 40 -45.98 4.21 -30.99
C PHE A 40 -44.95 3.80 -29.93
N LEU A 41 -45.27 2.82 -29.06
CA LEU A 41 -44.34 2.32 -28.06
C LEU A 41 -43.13 1.62 -28.70
N LEU A 42 -43.36 0.76 -29.70
CA LEU A 42 -42.30 0.10 -30.46
C LEU A 42 -41.44 1.09 -31.24
N ALA A 43 -42.04 2.12 -31.85
CA ALA A 43 -41.31 3.18 -32.54
C ALA A 43 -40.46 4.03 -31.57
N ALA A 44 -40.94 4.30 -30.36
CA ALA A 44 -40.17 5.00 -29.33
C ALA A 44 -38.97 4.16 -28.84
N ILE A 45 -39.16 2.85 -28.63
CA ILE A 45 -38.08 1.91 -28.28
C ILE A 45 -37.06 1.82 -29.42
N GLY A 46 -37.52 1.73 -30.67
CA GLY A 46 -36.66 1.75 -31.86
C GLY A 46 -35.85 3.03 -31.99
N ALA A 47 -36.47 4.20 -31.76
CA ALA A 47 -35.79 5.49 -31.77
C ALA A 47 -34.74 5.62 -30.65
N LEU A 48 -35.04 5.14 -29.44
CA LEU A 48 -34.07 5.07 -28.33
C LEU A 48 -32.88 4.15 -28.65
N PHE A 49 -33.15 2.97 -29.23
CA PHE A 49 -32.10 2.04 -29.65
C PHE A 49 -31.25 2.60 -30.80
N PHE A 50 -31.86 3.31 -31.75
CA PHE A 50 -31.17 4.00 -32.83
C PHE A 50 -30.27 5.13 -32.29
N LEU A 51 -30.78 5.95 -31.35
CA LEU A 51 -29.99 6.96 -30.64
C LEU A 51 -28.81 6.33 -29.90
N PHE A 52 -29.01 5.24 -29.16
CA PHE A 52 -27.94 4.51 -28.48
C PHE A 52 -26.85 4.01 -29.45
N LEU A 53 -27.25 3.42 -30.59
CA LEU A 53 -26.31 3.01 -31.64
C LEU A 53 -25.57 4.20 -32.28
N VAL A 54 -26.24 5.33 -32.49
CA VAL A 54 -25.62 6.57 -32.99
C VAL A 54 -24.62 7.14 -31.99
N PHE A 55 -24.94 7.21 -30.70
CA PHE A 55 -24.00 7.67 -29.67
C PHE A 55 -22.78 6.73 -29.55
N ARG A 56 -23.00 5.41 -29.50
CA ARG A 56 -21.94 4.39 -29.47
C ARG A 56 -21.05 4.43 -30.72
N GLY A 57 -21.63 4.69 -31.90
CA GLY A 57 -20.88 4.91 -33.14
C GLY A 57 -20.10 6.23 -33.17
N THR A 58 -20.69 7.30 -32.64
CA THR A 58 -20.10 8.64 -32.59
C THR A 58 -18.90 8.68 -31.64
N GLY A 59 -19.00 8.10 -30.44
CA GLY A 59 -17.87 7.98 -29.51
C GLY A 59 -16.67 7.23 -30.14
N ARG A 60 -16.94 6.12 -30.84
CA ARG A 60 -15.89 5.34 -31.53
C ARG A 60 -15.27 6.10 -32.71
N ARG A 61 -16.03 6.92 -33.44
CA ARG A 61 -15.49 7.84 -34.45
C ARG A 61 -14.62 8.94 -33.82
N ILE A 62 -15.09 9.59 -32.75
CA ILE A 62 -14.34 10.64 -32.05
C ILE A 62 -13.01 10.09 -31.52
N HIS A 63 -12.98 8.88 -30.96
CA HIS A 63 -11.75 8.21 -30.55
C HIS A 63 -10.79 7.98 -31.72
N ASN A 64 -11.25 7.38 -32.83
CA ASN A 64 -10.41 7.15 -34.01
C ASN A 64 -9.90 8.46 -34.65
N THR A 65 -10.71 9.52 -34.71
CA THR A 65 -10.29 10.84 -35.20
C THR A 65 -9.29 11.51 -34.24
N ARG A 66 -9.40 11.30 -32.92
CA ARG A 66 -8.38 11.74 -31.95
C ARG A 66 -7.06 10.98 -32.15
N LEU A 67 -7.08 9.68 -32.45
CA LEU A 67 -5.88 8.90 -32.76
C LEU A 67 -5.20 9.43 -34.04
N GLN A 68 -5.93 9.63 -35.14
CA GLN A 68 -5.36 10.18 -36.38
C GLN A 68 -4.82 11.62 -36.18
N ASN A 69 -5.52 12.46 -35.41
CA ASN A 69 -5.01 13.79 -35.06
C ASN A 69 -3.75 13.73 -34.18
N ARG A 70 -3.56 12.69 -33.36
CA ARG A 70 -2.33 12.46 -32.59
C ARG A 70 -1.18 11.99 -33.48
N GLU A 71 -1.41 11.12 -34.45
CA GLU A 71 -0.39 10.76 -35.45
C GLU A 71 0.09 12.00 -36.24
N ILE A 72 -0.84 12.88 -36.60
CA ILE A 72 -0.54 14.17 -37.26
C ILE A 72 0.21 15.12 -36.30
N GLN A 73 -0.23 15.28 -35.05
CA GLN A 73 0.50 16.11 -34.07
C GLN A 73 1.89 15.58 -33.76
N LYS A 74 2.09 14.26 -33.68
CA LYS A 74 3.40 13.64 -33.53
C LYS A 74 4.30 13.94 -34.73
N SER A 75 3.78 13.78 -35.96
CA SER A 75 4.49 14.13 -37.19
C SER A 75 4.90 15.62 -37.24
N ILE A 76 4.09 16.51 -36.63
CA ILE A 76 4.40 17.94 -36.49
C ILE A 76 5.47 18.18 -35.40
N SER A 77 5.45 17.41 -34.30
CA SER A 77 6.50 17.45 -33.26
C SER A 77 7.84 16.98 -33.83
N ASP A 78 7.87 15.84 -34.52
CA ASP A 78 9.09 15.29 -35.14
C ASP A 78 9.71 16.28 -36.15
N LEU A 79 8.87 17.08 -36.84
CA LEU A 79 9.27 18.20 -37.70
C LEU A 79 9.78 19.43 -36.91
N SER A 80 9.19 19.74 -35.75
CA SER A 80 9.63 20.83 -34.87
C SER A 80 10.99 20.52 -34.24
N ASP A 81 11.17 19.30 -33.74
CA ASP A 81 12.43 18.83 -33.14
C ASP A 81 13.55 18.80 -34.19
N SER A 82 13.21 18.42 -35.44
CA SER A 82 14.12 18.53 -36.59
C SER A 82 14.51 19.98 -36.92
N LEU A 83 13.60 20.95 -36.71
CA LEU A 83 13.87 22.37 -36.90
C LEU A 83 14.78 22.94 -35.79
N GLU A 84 14.51 22.56 -34.54
CA GLU A 84 15.33 22.96 -33.38
C GLU A 84 16.72 22.30 -33.42
N ALA A 85 16.85 21.08 -33.97
CA ALA A 85 18.14 20.47 -34.29
C ALA A 85 18.93 21.29 -35.32
N VAL A 86 18.28 21.85 -36.35
CA VAL A 86 18.92 22.77 -37.32
C VAL A 86 19.29 24.11 -36.67
N GLU A 87 18.45 24.64 -35.79
CA GLU A 87 18.75 25.91 -35.09
C GLU A 87 19.88 25.75 -34.06
N THR A 88 19.94 24.63 -33.34
CA THR A 88 21.07 24.29 -32.45
C THR A 88 22.35 24.02 -33.24
N LEU A 89 22.28 23.38 -34.41
CA LEU A 89 23.44 23.25 -35.32
C LEU A 89 23.92 24.63 -35.80
N SER A 90 23.01 25.55 -36.14
CA SER A 90 23.33 26.93 -36.52
C SER A 90 23.96 27.73 -35.37
N LYS A 91 23.44 27.58 -34.14
CA LYS A 91 24.02 28.15 -32.91
C LYS A 91 25.42 27.56 -32.64
N ALA A 92 25.62 26.25 -32.85
CA ALA A 92 26.92 25.60 -32.70
C ALA A 92 27.95 26.04 -33.75
N ILE A 93 27.55 26.21 -35.02
CA ILE A 93 28.39 26.79 -36.08
C ILE A 93 28.77 28.23 -35.74
N SER A 94 27.82 29.02 -35.22
CA SER A 94 28.05 30.40 -34.78
C SER A 94 29.01 30.46 -33.58
N ALA A 95 28.83 29.59 -32.58
CA ALA A 95 29.70 29.45 -31.43
C ALA A 95 31.11 29.00 -31.81
N ASN A 96 31.25 28.02 -32.71
CA ASN A 96 32.55 27.59 -33.25
C ASN A 96 33.23 28.70 -34.05
N THR A 97 32.47 29.51 -34.80
CA THR A 97 32.99 30.69 -35.52
C THR A 97 33.47 31.78 -34.54
N ALA A 98 32.76 31.98 -33.42
CA ALA A 98 33.18 32.89 -32.36
C ALA A 98 34.41 32.36 -31.60
N ALA A 99 34.46 31.07 -31.30
CA ALA A 99 35.60 30.40 -30.68
C ALA A 99 36.84 30.46 -31.58
N PHE A 100 36.69 30.23 -32.89
CA PHE A 100 37.78 30.36 -33.86
C PHE A 100 38.31 31.80 -33.92
N LYS A 101 37.43 32.82 -33.95
CA LYS A 101 37.83 34.24 -33.82
C LYS A 101 38.50 34.53 -32.46
N GLY A 102 38.09 33.85 -31.40
CA GLY A 102 38.74 33.85 -30.08
C GLY A 102 40.16 33.30 -30.15
N THR A 103 40.35 32.09 -30.69
CA THR A 103 41.66 31.45 -30.88
C THR A 103 42.58 32.28 -31.78
N VAL A 104 42.07 32.88 -32.86
CA VAL A 104 42.84 33.82 -33.70
C VAL A 104 43.27 35.07 -32.92
N ARG A 105 42.41 35.63 -32.05
CA ARG A 105 42.83 36.70 -31.11
C ARG A 105 43.87 36.22 -30.11
N THR A 106 43.72 35.02 -29.55
CA THR A 106 44.68 34.44 -28.61
C THR A 106 46.03 34.17 -29.28
N ILE A 107 46.06 33.68 -30.52
CA ILE A 107 47.28 33.51 -31.32
C ILE A 107 47.94 34.87 -31.60
N ASN A 108 47.18 35.89 -31.98
CA ASN A 108 47.72 37.25 -32.19
C ASN A 108 48.23 37.87 -30.86
N ASN A 109 47.56 37.62 -29.74
CA ASN A 109 47.99 38.08 -28.43
C ASN A 109 49.24 37.32 -27.94
N ILE A 110 49.36 36.02 -28.24
CA ILE A 110 50.57 35.22 -27.96
C ILE A 110 51.72 35.69 -28.85
N ALA A 111 51.51 35.93 -30.14
CA ALA A 111 52.53 36.51 -31.03
C ALA A 111 53.01 37.89 -30.53
N GLY A 112 52.07 38.77 -30.16
CA GLY A 112 52.38 40.06 -29.52
C GLY A 112 53.13 39.90 -28.20
N SER A 113 52.77 38.91 -27.37
CA SER A 113 53.43 38.63 -26.09
C SER A 113 54.81 38.00 -26.28
N VAL A 114 55.03 37.17 -27.30
CA VAL A 114 56.34 36.61 -27.66
C VAL A 114 57.27 37.70 -28.21
N SER A 115 56.74 38.67 -28.98
CA SER A 115 57.52 39.84 -29.40
C SER A 115 57.93 40.72 -28.20
N LYS A 116 57.04 40.92 -27.21
CA LYS A 116 57.37 41.62 -25.96
C LYS A 116 58.31 40.81 -25.06
N ALA A 117 58.17 39.49 -24.98
CA ALA A 117 59.06 38.63 -24.22
C ALA A 117 60.49 38.64 -24.77
N ARG A 118 60.66 38.61 -26.11
CA ARG A 118 61.98 38.79 -26.74
C ARG A 118 62.58 40.18 -26.45
N ALA A 119 61.78 41.24 -26.44
CA ALA A 119 62.25 42.58 -26.07
C ALA A 119 62.67 42.67 -24.58
N VAL A 120 61.91 42.06 -23.67
CA VAL A 120 62.26 41.98 -22.24
C VAL A 120 63.49 41.10 -22.00
N GLN A 121 63.64 39.98 -22.72
CA GLN A 121 64.80 39.10 -22.62
C GLN A 121 66.08 39.79 -23.12
N ALA A 122 66.01 40.55 -24.22
CA ALA A 122 67.11 41.40 -24.67
C ALA A 122 67.44 42.52 -23.68
N GLY A 123 66.42 43.15 -23.07
CA GLY A 123 66.59 44.10 -21.98
C GLY A 123 67.30 43.51 -20.76
N MET A 124 66.89 42.32 -20.32
CA MET A 124 67.51 41.62 -19.19
C MET A 124 68.95 41.20 -19.48
N GLN A 125 69.30 40.79 -20.70
CA GLN A 125 70.69 40.49 -21.05
C GLN A 125 71.59 41.74 -20.99
N ASN A 126 71.08 42.91 -21.40
CA ASN A 126 71.81 44.18 -21.23
C ASN A 126 71.95 44.60 -19.76
N VAL A 127 70.94 44.33 -18.91
CA VAL A 127 71.02 44.58 -17.46
C VAL A 127 72.02 43.64 -16.77
N ILE A 128 72.05 42.36 -17.13
CA ILE A 128 73.00 41.37 -16.58
C ILE A 128 74.44 41.75 -16.95
N ALA A 129 74.69 42.17 -18.21
CA ALA A 129 75.99 42.67 -18.65
C ALA A 129 76.41 43.97 -17.95
N GLY A 130 75.46 44.80 -17.52
CA GLY A 130 75.71 45.98 -16.69
C GLY A 130 76.10 45.62 -15.25
N LEU A 131 75.43 44.64 -14.64
CA LEU A 131 75.69 44.21 -13.26
C LEU A 131 77.01 43.45 -13.10
N SER A 132 77.43 42.68 -14.11
CA SER A 132 78.76 42.02 -14.10
C SER A 132 79.95 42.99 -14.08
N ASN A 133 79.72 44.30 -14.32
CA ASN A 133 80.75 45.34 -14.19
C ASN A 133 80.68 46.09 -12.84
N ALA A 134 79.78 45.72 -11.92
CA ALA A 134 79.59 46.41 -10.64
C ALA A 134 80.24 45.68 -9.44
N GLU A 135 80.47 44.36 -9.51
CA GLU A 135 81.04 43.59 -8.39
C GLU A 135 82.54 43.83 -8.16
N SER A 136 83.21 44.56 -9.06
CA SER A 136 84.63 44.92 -8.95
C SER A 136 84.92 46.12 -8.02
N PHE A 137 83.92 46.68 -7.33
CA PHE A 137 84.09 47.91 -6.52
C PHE A 137 83.43 47.89 -5.12
N ALA A 138 83.34 46.73 -4.45
CA ALA A 138 82.83 46.65 -3.07
C ALA A 138 83.56 45.63 -2.16
N MET A 139 84.77 45.18 -2.53
CA MET A 139 85.50 44.16 -1.76
C MET A 139 86.30 44.74 -0.56
N GLN A 140 85.63 45.36 0.42
CA GLN A 140 86.18 45.58 1.78
C GLN A 140 85.15 46.14 2.78
N VAL A 141 84.83 45.37 3.83
CA VAL A 141 84.95 45.68 5.29
C VAL A 141 84.14 44.65 6.09
N THR A 142 84.74 44.16 7.19
CA THR A 142 84.19 43.13 8.11
C THR A 142 83.91 43.77 9.50
N ARG A 143 83.32 43.17 10.55
CA ARG A 143 83.05 41.76 10.95
C ARG A 143 82.10 41.73 12.19
N SER A 144 81.77 40.53 12.70
CA SER A 144 81.43 40.17 14.12
C SER A 144 80.13 40.72 14.75
N ASP A 145 79.51 40.18 15.81
CA ASP A 145 79.33 38.83 16.45
C ASP A 145 78.30 39.00 17.62
N THR A 146 77.71 38.05 18.38
CA THR A 146 77.76 36.56 18.53
C THR A 146 76.36 36.02 18.96
N ALA A 147 76.24 34.75 19.42
CA ALA A 147 74.98 34.08 19.84
C ALA A 147 74.90 33.69 21.35
N LYS A 148 73.72 33.23 21.86
CA LYS A 148 73.56 32.10 22.83
C LYS A 148 72.12 31.71 23.25
N ASP A 149 71.99 30.52 23.85
CA ASP A 149 70.77 29.78 24.28
C ASP A 149 70.23 30.12 25.69
N LEU A 150 68.99 29.67 26.03
CA LEU A 150 68.66 28.84 27.23
C LEU A 150 67.13 28.54 27.41
N LYS A 151 66.81 27.61 28.33
CA LYS A 151 65.46 27.25 28.87
C LYS A 151 65.51 27.21 30.43
N PRO A 152 64.49 26.74 31.18
CA PRO A 152 63.24 27.43 31.56
C PRO A 152 62.98 27.47 33.09
N ALA A 153 62.06 28.31 33.59
CA ALA A 153 61.64 28.28 35.01
C ALA A 153 60.20 28.76 35.31
N THR A 154 59.70 28.32 36.46
CA THR A 154 58.33 28.18 37.00
C THR A 154 57.61 29.43 37.54
N ASN A 155 56.27 29.31 37.61
CA ASN A 155 55.33 29.84 38.62
C ASN A 155 55.34 31.32 39.06
N ARG A 156 54.25 32.05 38.74
CA ARG A 156 53.22 32.48 39.74
C ARG A 156 52.02 33.22 39.12
N ALA A 157 50.89 33.11 39.80
CA ALA A 157 49.71 33.99 39.72
C ALA A 157 49.26 34.30 41.17
N PRO A 158 48.22 35.12 41.45
CA PRO A 158 47.43 35.97 40.54
C PRO A 158 47.35 37.45 40.98
N LYS A 159 46.68 38.30 40.17
CA LYS A 159 45.75 39.35 40.66
C LYS A 159 44.97 40.02 39.50
N ASN A 160 43.64 39.97 39.58
CA ASN A 160 42.73 40.97 38.99
C ASN A 160 42.67 42.19 39.94
N PRO A 161 42.07 43.36 39.58
CA PRO A 161 41.06 43.58 38.53
C PRO A 161 41.26 44.81 37.62
N ALA A 162 40.49 44.92 36.53
CA ALA A 162 39.74 46.13 36.14
C ALA A 162 38.85 45.92 34.89
N LEU A 163 37.86 46.80 34.76
CA LEU A 163 36.73 46.81 33.84
C LEU A 163 37.08 47.09 32.35
N ALA A 164 36.22 46.56 31.46
CA ALA A 164 35.82 47.12 30.15
C ALA A 164 36.87 47.40 29.05
N SER A 165 36.80 46.58 27.99
CA SER A 165 36.94 47.05 26.61
C SER A 165 35.76 46.54 25.76
N THR A 166 35.42 47.25 24.69
CA THR A 166 34.25 46.96 23.85
C THR A 166 34.52 45.76 22.92
N THR A 167 33.78 44.67 23.08
CA THR A 167 33.69 43.63 22.04
C THR A 167 32.98 44.20 20.81
N SER A 168 33.55 43.97 19.61
CA SER A 168 33.01 44.58 18.39
C SER A 168 31.74 43.86 17.92
N VAL A 169 30.92 44.56 17.14
CA VAL A 169 29.71 44.02 16.51
C VAL A 169 30.04 42.79 15.64
N GLU A 170 31.27 42.72 15.11
CA GLU A 170 31.74 41.65 14.23
C GLU A 170 31.94 40.32 14.95
N GLU A 171 32.38 40.30 16.22
CA GLU A 171 32.47 39.05 16.98
C GLU A 171 31.07 38.45 17.24
N THR A 172 30.09 39.31 17.50
CA THR A 172 28.69 38.90 17.66
C THR A 172 28.13 38.38 16.33
N ALA A 173 28.40 39.08 15.22
CA ALA A 173 28.02 38.65 13.88
C ALA A 173 28.65 37.31 13.47
N GLN A 174 29.94 37.08 13.76
CA GLN A 174 30.59 35.79 13.50
C GLN A 174 30.01 34.66 14.35
N ARG A 175 29.60 34.92 15.60
CA ARG A 175 28.93 33.92 16.46
C ARG A 175 27.56 33.53 15.93
N PHE A 176 26.75 34.51 15.51
CA PHE A 176 25.47 34.25 14.83
C PHE A 176 25.66 33.53 13.50
N GLY A 177 26.64 33.93 12.68
CA GLY A 177 26.96 33.28 11.40
C GLY A 177 27.32 31.80 11.55
N LYS A 178 28.17 31.46 12.53
CA LYS A 178 28.54 30.04 12.78
C LYS A 178 27.39 29.21 13.35
N GLN A 179 26.51 29.77 14.17
CA GLN A 179 25.28 29.07 14.59
C GLN A 179 24.29 28.87 13.44
N TRP A 180 24.23 29.78 12.47
CA TRP A 180 23.41 29.60 11.26
C TRP A 180 23.99 28.55 10.29
N GLN A 181 25.32 28.41 10.19
CA GLN A 181 25.94 27.35 9.38
C GLN A 181 25.69 25.96 9.98
N LEU A 182 25.91 25.75 11.29
CA LEU A 182 25.59 24.47 11.95
C LEU A 182 24.10 24.08 11.84
N LYS A 183 23.20 25.03 11.54
CA LYS A 183 21.78 24.76 11.33
C LYS A 183 21.40 24.43 9.88
N LYS A 184 22.32 24.61 8.92
CA LYS A 184 22.20 24.07 7.56
C LYS A 184 22.76 22.65 7.46
N ASP A 185 23.92 22.40 8.07
CA ASP A 185 24.62 21.11 7.96
C ASP A 185 23.92 19.96 8.72
N LEU A 186 22.85 20.25 9.47
CA LEU A 186 22.00 19.28 10.16
C LEU A 186 20.71 18.91 9.39
N ILE A 187 20.55 19.37 8.15
CA ILE A 187 19.35 19.15 7.32
C ILE A 187 19.74 18.40 6.04
N LEU A 188 19.15 17.20 5.87
CA LEU A 188 19.22 16.33 4.70
C LEU A 188 20.63 15.79 4.33
N PRO A 189 21.02 14.60 4.83
CA PRO A 189 21.91 13.74 4.06
C PRO A 189 21.24 13.33 2.74
N TYR A 190 22.06 13.11 1.71
CA TYR A 190 21.67 12.67 0.36
C TYR A 190 21.02 13.74 -0.54
N SER A 191 21.85 14.64 -1.06
CA SER A 191 21.54 15.45 -2.25
C SER A 191 21.58 14.59 -3.53
N ALA A 192 20.59 13.71 -3.68
CA ALA A 192 20.08 13.42 -5.02
C ALA A 192 19.27 14.63 -5.51
N GLU A 193 19.12 14.78 -6.82
CA GLU A 193 18.28 15.83 -7.40
C GLU A 193 16.80 15.48 -7.16
N LEU A 194 16.25 15.98 -6.05
CA LEU A 194 14.82 15.94 -5.77
C LEU A 194 14.11 16.88 -6.75
N ASP A 195 13.46 16.32 -7.77
CA ASP A 195 12.56 17.05 -8.66
C ASP A 195 11.41 17.64 -7.82
N ASN A 196 10.92 18.83 -8.17
CA ASN A 196 9.82 19.48 -7.45
C ASN A 196 8.55 18.61 -7.39
N ARG A 197 8.43 17.59 -8.26
CA ARG A 197 7.39 16.56 -8.21
C ARG A 197 7.39 15.77 -6.89
N ASP A 198 8.53 15.56 -6.25
CA ASP A 198 8.63 14.83 -4.98
C ASP A 198 7.95 15.56 -3.81
N PHE A 199 7.90 16.90 -3.86
CA PHE A 199 7.23 17.73 -2.84
C PHE A 199 5.69 17.73 -2.96
N PHE A 200 5.15 17.35 -4.12
CA PHE A 200 3.70 17.34 -4.41
C PHE A 200 3.11 15.93 -4.53
N LYS A 201 3.83 14.89 -4.09
CA LYS A 201 3.24 13.55 -3.92
C LYS A 201 2.08 13.63 -2.92
N PRO A 202 0.87 13.15 -3.27
CA PRO A 202 -0.28 13.21 -2.38
C PRO A 202 -0.01 12.43 -1.09
N ARG A 203 0.00 13.15 0.04
CA ARG A 203 -0.01 12.56 1.37
C ARG A 203 -1.46 12.24 1.73
N PHE A 204 -1.92 11.06 1.34
CA PHE A 204 -3.19 10.53 1.84
C PHE A 204 -3.07 10.36 3.36
N SER A 205 -3.96 11.00 4.11
CA SER A 205 -3.97 10.88 5.57
C SER A 205 -4.28 9.45 6.04
N LEU A 206 -4.97 8.67 5.23
CA LEU A 206 -5.37 7.29 5.50
C LEU A 206 -5.25 6.44 4.22
N LEU A 207 -4.92 5.15 4.36
CA LEU A 207 -4.91 4.19 3.25
C LEU A 207 -6.30 4.09 2.56
N SER A 208 -7.37 4.18 3.35
CA SER A 208 -8.78 4.15 2.89
C SER A 208 -9.17 5.28 1.93
N ALA A 209 -8.39 6.38 1.90
CA ALA A 209 -8.60 7.50 0.98
C ALA A 209 -7.87 7.37 -0.36
N LEU A 210 -7.03 6.33 -0.54
CA LEU A 210 -6.32 6.07 -1.79
C LEU A 210 -7.28 5.50 -2.83
N LYS A 211 -7.48 6.19 -3.95
CA LYS A 211 -8.32 5.70 -5.05
C LYS A 211 -7.53 4.79 -5.97
N ALA A 212 -8.01 3.56 -6.16
CA ALA A 212 -7.42 2.62 -7.10
C ALA A 212 -8.46 2.17 -8.13
N VAL A 213 -8.10 2.19 -9.43
CA VAL A 213 -8.76 1.31 -10.39
C VAL A 213 -8.02 -0.02 -10.38
N VAL A 214 -8.76 -1.13 -10.31
CA VAL A 214 -8.19 -2.46 -10.07
C VAL A 214 -8.63 -3.53 -11.07
N ILE A 215 -7.73 -4.48 -11.35
CA ILE A 215 -8.03 -5.76 -11.99
C ILE A 215 -7.52 -6.88 -11.07
N LEU A 216 -8.44 -7.56 -10.41
CA LEU A 216 -8.18 -8.58 -9.39
C LEU A 216 -9.11 -9.79 -9.56
N ASP A 217 -8.61 -11.01 -9.34
CA ASP A 217 -9.43 -12.21 -9.15
C ASP A 217 -10.20 -12.12 -7.80
N PRO A 218 -11.32 -12.85 -7.62
CA PRO A 218 -12.22 -12.68 -6.47
C PRO A 218 -11.57 -12.69 -5.07
N PHE A 219 -10.61 -13.59 -4.80
CA PHE A 219 -9.96 -13.64 -3.49
C PHE A 219 -9.05 -12.42 -3.23
N SER A 220 -8.42 -11.87 -4.27
CA SER A 220 -7.60 -10.65 -4.15
C SER A 220 -8.47 -9.41 -4.05
N TRP A 221 -9.61 -9.38 -4.74
CA TRP A 221 -10.63 -8.35 -4.54
C TRP A 221 -11.10 -8.34 -3.07
N GLY A 222 -11.56 -9.47 -2.54
CA GLY A 222 -11.99 -9.57 -1.13
C GLY A 222 -10.88 -9.32 -0.11
N SER A 223 -9.61 -9.50 -0.50
CA SER A 223 -8.44 -9.19 0.33
C SER A 223 -8.13 -7.70 0.41
N LEU A 224 -8.10 -7.01 -0.74
CA LEU A 224 -7.53 -5.66 -0.90
C LEU A 224 -8.58 -4.54 -0.94
N SER A 225 -9.77 -4.79 -1.52
CA SER A 225 -10.84 -3.78 -1.63
C SER A 225 -11.36 -3.20 -0.30
N PRO A 226 -11.23 -3.84 0.87
CA PRO A 226 -11.61 -3.19 2.14
C PRO A 226 -10.65 -2.09 2.58
N GLU A 227 -9.42 -2.06 2.06
CA GLU A 227 -8.35 -1.17 2.56
C GLU A 227 -8.23 0.16 1.81
N ILE A 228 -8.75 0.25 0.58
CA ILE A 228 -8.59 1.38 -0.37
C ILE A 228 -9.91 1.61 -1.14
N ASP A 229 -10.13 2.79 -1.74
CA ASP A 229 -11.30 3.03 -2.62
C ASP A 229 -11.06 2.38 -4.00
N ALA A 230 -11.17 1.05 -4.03
CA ALA A 230 -10.97 0.19 -5.19
C ALA A 230 -12.21 0.16 -6.08
N ARG A 231 -12.04 0.47 -7.38
CA ARG A 231 -13.08 0.28 -8.41
C ARG A 231 -12.62 -0.77 -9.42
N PRO A 232 -13.33 -1.92 -9.53
CA PRO A 232 -12.99 -2.95 -10.50
C PRO A 232 -13.45 -2.52 -11.90
N VAL A 233 -12.62 -2.77 -12.91
CA VAL A 233 -12.94 -2.48 -14.31
C VAL A 233 -13.07 -3.74 -15.14
N THR A 234 -13.79 -3.65 -16.25
CA THR A 234 -13.85 -4.67 -17.31
C THR A 234 -13.31 -4.09 -18.63
N PRO A 235 -12.98 -4.93 -19.63
CA PRO A 235 -12.63 -4.45 -20.97
C PRO A 235 -13.72 -3.57 -21.63
N GLY A 236 -14.98 -3.68 -21.17
CA GLY A 236 -16.13 -2.96 -21.74
C GLY A 236 -16.41 -1.57 -21.15
N ASN A 237 -15.99 -1.29 -19.91
CA ASN A 237 -16.34 -0.07 -19.17
C ASN A 237 -15.16 0.70 -18.55
N TRP A 238 -13.91 0.23 -18.72
CA TRP A 238 -12.76 0.81 -18.02
C TRP A 238 -12.64 2.34 -18.19
N PHE A 239 -12.84 2.86 -19.40
CA PHE A 239 -12.70 4.30 -19.69
C PHE A 239 -13.69 5.15 -18.90
N GLU A 240 -14.93 4.68 -18.76
CA GLU A 240 -15.99 5.36 -18.01
C GLU A 240 -15.64 5.39 -16.51
N VAL A 241 -15.18 4.27 -15.96
CA VAL A 241 -14.75 4.17 -14.54
C VAL A 241 -13.50 5.00 -14.27
N PHE A 242 -12.54 5.07 -15.19
CA PHE A 242 -11.34 5.90 -15.05
C PHE A 242 -11.64 7.41 -15.09
N GLU A 243 -12.57 7.85 -15.95
CA GLU A 243 -12.97 9.27 -16.03
C GLU A 243 -13.93 9.67 -14.88
N GLU A 244 -14.76 8.75 -14.35
CA GLU A 244 -15.61 8.99 -13.18
C GLU A 244 -14.81 8.97 -11.87
N HIS A 245 -14.00 7.93 -11.65
CA HIS A 245 -13.32 7.72 -10.37
C HIS A 245 -12.15 8.68 -10.16
N GLN A 246 -11.44 9.02 -11.24
CA GLN A 246 -10.15 9.75 -11.20
C GLN A 246 -9.17 9.11 -10.19
N PRO A 247 -8.66 7.89 -10.48
CA PRO A 247 -7.85 7.12 -9.55
C PRO A 247 -6.43 7.67 -9.40
N ASP A 248 -5.90 7.53 -8.18
CA ASP A 248 -4.51 7.87 -7.85
C ASP A 248 -3.53 6.80 -8.36
N ILE A 249 -3.96 5.54 -8.46
CA ILE A 249 -3.16 4.40 -8.96
C ILE A 249 -3.98 3.43 -9.82
N PHE A 250 -3.30 2.69 -10.68
CA PHE A 250 -3.85 1.51 -11.37
C PHE A 250 -3.15 0.24 -10.89
N LEU A 251 -3.90 -0.71 -10.32
CA LEU A 251 -3.39 -1.99 -9.81
C LEU A 251 -3.98 -3.17 -10.59
N CYS A 252 -3.15 -3.82 -11.41
CA CYS A 252 -3.50 -5.08 -12.05
C CYS A 252 -2.72 -6.21 -11.37
N GLU A 253 -3.35 -7.34 -11.05
CA GLU A 253 -2.61 -8.56 -10.71
C GLU A 253 -2.43 -9.48 -11.92
N SER A 254 -1.69 -10.57 -11.77
CA SER A 254 -1.70 -11.70 -12.72
C SER A 254 -3.00 -12.51 -12.66
N ALA A 255 -4.11 -11.84 -12.96
CA ALA A 255 -5.47 -12.36 -12.85
C ALA A 255 -5.79 -13.40 -13.93
N TRP A 256 -6.51 -14.46 -13.55
CA TRP A 256 -6.96 -15.52 -14.44
C TRP A 256 -8.40 -15.31 -14.96
N GLN A 257 -9.21 -14.57 -14.20
CA GLN A 257 -10.62 -14.27 -14.50
C GLN A 257 -10.89 -12.77 -14.44
N GLY A 258 -10.40 -12.12 -13.37
CA GLY A 258 -10.76 -10.75 -13.02
C GLY A 258 -12.23 -10.60 -12.58
N MET A 259 -12.50 -9.57 -11.78
CA MET A 259 -13.85 -9.17 -11.37
C MET A 259 -14.55 -8.26 -12.41
N PRO A 260 -15.89 -8.12 -12.38
CA PRO A 260 -16.84 -8.78 -11.47
C PRO A 260 -17.67 -9.91 -12.11
N GLY A 261 -18.05 -10.90 -11.29
CA GLY A 261 -19.08 -11.90 -11.62
C GLY A 261 -18.61 -13.10 -12.45
N ASP A 262 -19.56 -13.98 -12.79
CA ASP A 262 -19.32 -15.27 -13.46
C ASP A 262 -18.69 -15.13 -14.87
N GLU A 263 -18.82 -13.97 -15.50
CA GLU A 263 -18.39 -13.73 -16.89
C GLU A 263 -16.87 -13.81 -17.09
N SER A 264 -16.07 -13.77 -16.02
CA SER A 264 -14.60 -13.81 -16.06
C SER A 264 -13.99 -12.82 -17.08
N PRO A 265 -14.32 -11.50 -16.99
CA PRO A 265 -14.14 -10.53 -18.07
C PRO A 265 -12.69 -10.36 -18.57
N TRP A 266 -11.68 -10.69 -17.77
CA TRP A 266 -10.25 -10.60 -18.11
C TRP A 266 -9.59 -11.92 -18.46
N LYS A 267 -10.36 -13.02 -18.52
CA LYS A 267 -9.87 -14.36 -18.88
C LYS A 267 -9.13 -14.33 -20.22
N ALA A 268 -7.86 -14.75 -20.19
CA ALA A 268 -6.95 -14.71 -21.33
C ALA A 268 -6.77 -13.32 -21.97
N ARG A 269 -6.89 -12.23 -21.18
CA ARG A 269 -6.62 -10.83 -21.60
C ARG A 269 -5.54 -10.11 -20.78
N ILE A 270 -4.91 -10.79 -19.82
CA ILE A 270 -3.85 -10.22 -18.96
C ILE A 270 -2.45 -10.67 -19.39
N TYR A 271 -2.23 -11.97 -19.61
CA TYR A 271 -0.94 -12.52 -20.05
C TYR A 271 -0.81 -12.61 -21.57
N GLY A 272 0.42 -12.56 -22.08
CA GLY A 272 0.71 -12.96 -23.47
C GLY A 272 0.88 -14.47 -23.58
N SER A 273 0.59 -15.09 -24.72
CA SER A 273 0.77 -16.54 -24.91
C SER A 273 1.29 -16.88 -26.29
N VAL A 274 2.21 -17.85 -26.37
CA VAL A 274 2.61 -18.51 -27.61
C VAL A 274 1.45 -19.24 -28.32
N ASN A 275 0.34 -19.49 -27.60
CA ASN A 275 -0.87 -20.07 -28.17
C ASN A 275 -1.77 -19.04 -28.88
N PHE A 276 -1.54 -17.73 -28.68
CA PHE A 276 -2.34 -16.67 -29.30
C PHE A 276 -1.68 -16.17 -30.58
N LYS A 277 -2.46 -16.09 -31.67
CA LYS A 277 -1.98 -15.67 -33.00
C LYS A 277 -1.98 -14.15 -33.21
N TYR A 278 -2.41 -13.39 -32.20
CA TYR A 278 -2.61 -11.94 -32.21
C TYR A 278 -2.55 -11.43 -30.77
N GLU A 279 -2.28 -10.12 -30.60
CA GLU A 279 -2.29 -9.48 -29.28
C GLU A 279 -3.70 -9.57 -28.67
N ASN A 280 -3.78 -10.18 -27.49
CA ASN A 280 -5.01 -10.49 -26.76
C ASN A 280 -5.32 -9.49 -25.64
N ARG A 281 -4.35 -8.62 -25.30
CA ARG A 281 -4.38 -7.68 -24.17
C ARG A 281 -4.76 -6.24 -24.58
N ASN A 282 -5.40 -6.04 -25.73
CA ASN A 282 -5.59 -4.70 -26.33
C ASN A 282 -6.21 -3.68 -25.37
N GLU A 283 -7.25 -4.07 -24.61
CA GLU A 283 -7.89 -3.19 -23.65
C GLU A 283 -7.01 -2.90 -22.41
N LEU A 284 -6.14 -3.83 -22.00
CA LEU A 284 -5.15 -3.59 -20.94
C LEU A 284 -4.05 -2.64 -21.41
N LEU A 285 -3.58 -2.79 -22.65
CA LEU A 285 -2.58 -1.88 -23.25
C LEU A 285 -3.14 -0.46 -23.40
N ALA A 286 -4.41 -0.32 -23.76
CA ALA A 286 -5.09 0.97 -23.82
C ALA A 286 -5.26 1.65 -22.44
N ILE A 287 -5.47 0.86 -21.37
CA ILE A 287 -5.44 1.36 -19.99
C ILE A 287 -4.03 1.89 -19.65
N LEU A 288 -2.97 1.14 -19.96
CA LEU A 288 -1.59 1.57 -19.68
C LEU A 288 -1.23 2.87 -20.43
N GLU A 289 -1.65 3.00 -21.70
CA GLU A 289 -1.48 4.24 -22.47
C GLU A 289 -2.24 5.42 -21.84
N TYR A 290 -3.51 5.22 -21.46
CA TYR A 290 -4.33 6.22 -20.76
C TYR A 290 -3.71 6.68 -19.43
N CYS A 291 -3.16 5.74 -18.64
CA CYS A 291 -2.51 6.02 -17.37
C CYS A 291 -1.22 6.83 -17.58
N ASN A 292 -0.37 6.42 -18.53
CA ASN A 292 0.85 7.14 -18.90
C ASN A 292 0.57 8.57 -19.38
N GLU A 293 -0.50 8.79 -20.16
CA GLU A 293 -0.93 10.13 -20.59
C GLU A 293 -1.35 11.07 -19.45
N ARG A 294 -1.82 10.51 -18.33
CA ARG A 294 -2.32 11.27 -17.17
C ARG A 294 -1.36 11.26 -15.98
N GLY A 295 -0.24 10.53 -16.08
CA GLY A 295 0.71 10.36 -14.98
C GLY A 295 0.21 9.48 -13.83
N ILE A 296 -0.79 8.61 -14.08
CA ILE A 296 -1.33 7.66 -13.08
C ILE A 296 -0.34 6.48 -12.96
N PRO A 297 0.29 6.23 -11.80
CA PRO A 297 1.23 5.14 -11.63
C PRO A 297 0.57 3.77 -11.83
N THR A 298 1.20 2.93 -12.65
CA THR A 298 0.72 1.58 -12.96
C THR A 298 1.52 0.51 -12.20
N ILE A 299 0.81 -0.40 -11.55
CA ILE A 299 1.37 -1.45 -10.68
C ILE A 299 0.90 -2.83 -11.16
N PHE A 300 1.85 -3.74 -11.38
CA PHE A 300 1.55 -5.15 -11.69
C PHE A 300 1.91 -6.09 -10.53
N TRP A 301 0.92 -6.68 -9.85
CA TRP A 301 1.15 -7.66 -8.78
C TRP A 301 1.14 -9.10 -9.33
N ASN A 302 2.32 -9.68 -9.53
CA ASN A 302 2.41 -11.07 -9.93
C ASN A 302 2.27 -12.00 -8.71
N LYS A 303 1.07 -12.55 -8.53
CA LYS A 303 0.61 -13.17 -7.27
C LYS A 303 1.00 -14.64 -7.09
N GLU A 304 1.28 -15.37 -8.17
CA GLU A 304 1.70 -16.78 -8.11
C GLU A 304 3.18 -16.97 -8.49
N ASP A 305 4.03 -15.97 -8.22
CA ASP A 305 5.48 -16.12 -8.37
C ASP A 305 6.06 -17.07 -7.31
N PRO A 306 7.16 -17.81 -7.59
CA PRO A 306 7.95 -17.78 -8.83
C PRO A 306 7.36 -18.61 -9.99
N THR A 307 6.23 -19.29 -9.79
CA THR A 307 5.62 -20.15 -10.82
C THR A 307 5.19 -19.35 -12.06
N HIS A 308 4.49 -18.23 -11.88
CA HIS A 308 4.15 -17.33 -12.99
C HIS A 308 5.39 -16.66 -13.63
N PHE A 309 6.47 -16.41 -12.88
CA PHE A 309 7.71 -15.90 -13.45
C PHE A 309 8.34 -16.89 -14.44
N ILE A 310 8.19 -18.19 -14.22
CA ILE A 310 8.77 -19.25 -15.05
C ILE A 310 7.85 -19.66 -16.21
N ASP A 311 6.52 -19.44 -16.10
CA ASP A 311 5.57 -19.76 -17.17
C ASP A 311 5.79 -18.89 -18.43
N ARG A 312 6.08 -19.56 -19.55
CA ARG A 312 6.22 -18.95 -20.90
C ARG A 312 5.12 -19.38 -21.87
N VAL A 313 4.18 -20.20 -21.40
CA VAL A 313 2.92 -20.49 -22.07
C VAL A 313 1.89 -19.42 -21.70
N ASN A 314 1.82 -19.01 -20.44
CA ASN A 314 1.01 -17.89 -19.97
C ASN A 314 1.93 -16.79 -19.42
N ASP A 315 2.61 -16.06 -20.32
CA ASP A 315 3.65 -15.10 -19.97
C ASP A 315 3.05 -13.80 -19.38
N PHE A 316 2.88 -13.81 -18.05
CA PHE A 316 2.58 -12.62 -17.26
C PHE A 316 3.78 -11.65 -17.15
N VAL A 317 5.01 -12.09 -17.43
CA VAL A 317 6.23 -11.26 -17.31
C VAL A 317 6.39 -10.32 -18.51
N ASP A 318 5.96 -10.71 -19.71
CA ASP A 318 5.81 -9.79 -20.85
C ASP A 318 4.78 -8.68 -20.57
N THR A 319 3.76 -8.97 -19.76
CA THR A 319 2.81 -7.95 -19.28
C THR A 319 3.45 -7.09 -18.19
N ALA A 320 4.05 -7.69 -17.17
CA ALA A 320 4.65 -6.98 -16.02
C ALA A 320 5.68 -5.91 -16.42
N LYS A 321 6.50 -6.17 -17.45
CA LYS A 321 7.49 -5.23 -18.01
C LYS A 321 6.91 -3.89 -18.49
N ARG A 322 5.61 -3.85 -18.77
CA ARG A 322 4.89 -2.69 -19.37
C ARG A 322 4.33 -1.73 -18.31
N PHE A 323 4.38 -2.12 -17.04
CA PHE A 323 3.95 -1.31 -15.90
C PHE A 323 5.13 -0.51 -15.32
N ASP A 324 4.80 0.56 -14.59
CA ASP A 324 5.79 1.41 -13.91
C ASP A 324 6.44 0.67 -12.74
N TYR A 325 5.65 -0.12 -12.02
CA TYR A 325 6.06 -0.88 -10.84
C TYR A 325 5.58 -2.35 -10.92
N ILE A 326 6.38 -3.25 -10.33
CA ILE A 326 6.08 -4.67 -10.25
C ILE A 326 6.11 -5.08 -8.78
N TRP A 327 5.03 -5.70 -8.30
CA TRP A 327 5.00 -6.37 -7.00
C TRP A 327 5.01 -7.88 -7.22
N THR A 328 5.72 -8.62 -6.37
CA THR A 328 5.79 -10.08 -6.45
C THR A 328 5.57 -10.69 -5.07
N THR A 329 4.93 -11.86 -5.03
CA THR A 329 4.80 -12.67 -3.81
C THR A 329 6.09 -13.41 -3.44
N ALA A 330 7.03 -13.53 -4.38
CA ALA A 330 8.34 -14.17 -4.20
C ALA A 330 9.48 -13.14 -4.30
N GLY A 331 9.95 -12.63 -3.16
CA GLY A 331 10.99 -11.59 -3.09
C GLY A 331 12.32 -11.98 -3.77
N GLU A 332 12.62 -13.27 -3.88
CA GLU A 332 13.75 -13.79 -4.65
C GLU A 332 13.62 -13.56 -6.17
N MET A 333 12.45 -13.17 -6.68
CA MET A 333 12.25 -12.77 -8.08
C MET A 333 12.59 -11.28 -8.33
N ILE A 334 12.77 -10.44 -7.30
CA ILE A 334 13.14 -9.01 -7.49
C ILE A 334 14.41 -8.85 -8.36
N PRO A 335 15.51 -9.60 -8.14
CA PRO A 335 16.69 -9.54 -9.00
C PRO A 335 16.42 -10.04 -10.42
N GLU A 336 15.50 -11.00 -10.59
CA GLU A 336 15.13 -11.54 -11.90
C GLU A 336 14.27 -10.54 -12.70
N TYR A 337 13.33 -9.84 -12.05
CA TYR A 337 12.63 -8.70 -12.62
C TYR A 337 13.59 -7.58 -13.03
N PHE A 338 14.61 -7.26 -12.23
CA PHE A 338 15.65 -6.30 -12.63
C PHE A 338 16.40 -6.74 -13.90
N LYS A 339 16.76 -8.02 -14.03
CA LYS A 339 17.41 -8.54 -15.26
C LYS A 339 16.54 -8.41 -16.51
N VAL A 340 15.22 -8.61 -16.40
CA VAL A 340 14.31 -8.61 -17.58
C VAL A 340 13.64 -7.27 -17.87
N THR A 341 13.76 -6.28 -16.99
CA THR A 341 13.25 -4.90 -17.19
C THR A 341 14.34 -3.85 -17.34
N GLY A 342 15.55 -4.09 -16.78
CA GLY A 342 16.57 -3.06 -16.58
C GLY A 342 16.24 -2.03 -15.49
N LYS A 343 15.07 -2.11 -14.85
CA LYS A 343 14.53 -1.12 -13.90
C LYS A 343 14.57 -1.65 -12.47
N ARG A 344 14.90 -0.80 -11.49
CA ARG A 344 14.78 -1.11 -10.05
C ARG A 344 13.35 -0.83 -9.54
N ASN A 345 12.35 -1.38 -10.22
CA ASN A 345 10.94 -1.13 -9.98
C ASN A 345 10.17 -2.35 -9.42
N ALA A 346 10.89 -3.39 -8.97
CA ALA A 346 10.30 -4.58 -8.34
C ALA A 346 10.41 -4.55 -6.80
N GLU A 347 9.35 -4.95 -6.09
CA GLU A 347 9.29 -5.05 -4.61
C GLU A 347 8.49 -6.31 -4.17
N CYS A 348 8.75 -6.80 -2.96
CA CYS A 348 8.09 -7.97 -2.40
C CYS A 348 6.83 -7.57 -1.62
N MET A 349 5.67 -7.99 -2.15
CA MET A 349 4.38 -7.97 -1.49
C MET A 349 3.87 -9.41 -1.38
N PRO A 350 4.25 -10.14 -0.32
CA PRO A 350 3.71 -11.46 -0.02
C PRO A 350 2.21 -11.38 0.23
N PHE A 351 1.54 -12.52 0.16
CA PHE A 351 0.18 -12.65 0.70
C PHE A 351 0.12 -12.32 2.20
N GLY A 352 -1.09 -12.04 2.66
CA GLY A 352 -1.43 -11.73 4.03
C GLY A 352 -2.87 -12.14 4.32
N VAL A 353 -3.45 -11.54 5.36
CA VAL A 353 -4.84 -11.75 5.77
C VAL A 353 -5.66 -10.46 5.69
N GLN A 354 -6.97 -10.61 5.45
CA GLN A 354 -7.97 -9.56 5.60
C GLN A 354 -8.78 -9.80 6.89
N PRO A 355 -8.48 -9.10 8.01
CA PRO A 355 -9.10 -9.44 9.28
C PRO A 355 -10.58 -9.06 9.38
N ARG A 356 -11.15 -8.26 8.46
CA ARG A 356 -12.62 -8.04 8.39
C ARG A 356 -13.40 -9.31 8.00
N LEU A 357 -12.71 -10.31 7.44
CA LEU A 357 -13.27 -11.64 7.17
C LEU A 357 -12.76 -12.67 8.19
N PHE A 358 -11.44 -12.69 8.40
CA PHE A 358 -10.72 -13.72 9.14
C PHE A 358 -10.33 -13.30 10.58
N ASN A 359 -11.17 -12.50 11.25
CA ASN A 359 -11.00 -12.24 12.68
C ASN A 359 -11.26 -13.51 13.50
N ALA A 360 -10.74 -13.54 14.73
CA ALA A 360 -11.07 -14.57 15.73
C ALA A 360 -12.12 -14.13 16.77
N LEU A 361 -12.60 -12.89 16.68
CA LEU A 361 -13.85 -12.47 17.34
C LEU A 361 -15.02 -13.33 16.80
N ASP A 362 -16.10 -13.46 17.57
CA ASP A 362 -17.27 -14.27 17.23
C ASP A 362 -16.92 -15.75 16.98
N ARG A 363 -15.95 -16.26 17.75
CA ARG A 363 -15.61 -17.68 17.82
C ARG A 363 -16.53 -18.39 18.82
N GLU A 364 -17.63 -18.92 18.33
CA GLU A 364 -18.37 -19.97 19.03
C GLU A 364 -17.51 -21.24 19.12
N HIS A 365 -17.50 -21.87 20.29
CA HIS A 365 -16.94 -23.22 20.43
C HIS A 365 -17.87 -24.21 19.72
N SER A 366 -17.32 -25.07 18.86
CA SER A 366 -18.04 -26.28 18.42
C SER A 366 -17.61 -27.46 19.27
N ASP A 367 -18.52 -28.38 19.56
CA ASP A 367 -18.24 -29.65 20.26
C ASP A 367 -17.35 -30.62 19.43
N GLY A 368 -16.74 -30.11 18.35
CA GLY A 368 -15.87 -30.82 17.42
C GLY A 368 -14.44 -30.98 17.90
N GLU A 369 -14.24 -31.39 19.16
CA GLU A 369 -12.95 -31.88 19.62
C GLU A 369 -12.45 -32.95 18.62
N ASN A 370 -11.19 -32.82 18.19
CA ASN A 370 -10.55 -33.67 17.16
C ASN A 370 -11.02 -33.46 15.69
N GLN A 371 -11.75 -32.39 15.34
CA GLN A 371 -12.02 -32.04 13.94
C GLN A 371 -10.85 -31.29 13.28
N VAL A 372 -10.50 -31.72 12.06
CA VAL A 372 -9.42 -31.15 11.23
C VAL A 372 -9.98 -30.80 9.85
N ILE A 373 -9.82 -29.55 9.42
CA ILE A 373 -10.42 -29.07 8.17
C ILE A 373 -9.40 -28.71 7.08
N PHE A 374 -9.71 -29.08 5.83
CA PHE A 374 -8.97 -28.64 4.64
C PHE A 374 -9.92 -28.02 3.61
N ALA A 375 -9.84 -26.70 3.43
CA ALA A 375 -10.54 -26.03 2.32
C ALA A 375 -9.60 -25.94 1.11
N GLY A 376 -9.77 -26.84 0.15
CA GLY A 376 -8.90 -26.95 -1.02
C GLY A 376 -9.17 -28.17 -1.89
N SER A 377 -8.69 -28.10 -3.13
CA SER A 377 -8.92 -29.10 -4.16
C SER A 377 -7.72 -30.02 -4.40
N TRP A 378 -8.00 -31.21 -4.92
CA TRP A 378 -6.99 -32.13 -5.44
C TRP A 378 -6.77 -31.87 -6.93
N TYR A 379 -5.55 -31.53 -7.30
CA TYR A 379 -5.14 -31.20 -8.67
C TYR A 379 -4.48 -32.42 -9.30
N LYS A 380 -4.93 -32.85 -10.48
CA LYS A 380 -4.49 -34.10 -11.13
C LYS A 380 -3.13 -33.99 -11.85
N ASN A 381 -2.63 -32.77 -12.03
CA ASN A 381 -1.45 -32.42 -12.83
C ASN A 381 -0.20 -32.00 -12.01
N HIS A 382 -0.22 -32.12 -10.68
CA HIS A 382 0.88 -31.69 -9.81
C HIS A 382 1.32 -32.81 -8.85
N SER A 383 2.12 -33.77 -9.32
CA SER A 383 2.48 -35.00 -8.58
C SER A 383 3.11 -34.75 -7.20
N GLU A 384 4.14 -33.91 -7.10
CA GLU A 384 4.79 -33.59 -5.81
C GLU A 384 3.77 -33.02 -4.79
N ARG A 385 2.86 -32.15 -5.26
CA ARG A 385 1.78 -31.58 -4.46
C ARG A 385 0.75 -32.64 -4.04
N GLN A 386 0.48 -33.64 -4.89
CA GLN A 386 -0.40 -34.77 -4.58
C GLN A 386 0.21 -35.68 -3.52
N GLU A 387 1.52 -35.98 -3.62
CA GLU A 387 2.23 -36.78 -2.62
C GLU A 387 2.21 -36.08 -1.26
N ILE A 388 2.64 -34.81 -1.21
CA ILE A 388 2.66 -34.00 0.02
C ILE A 388 1.25 -33.88 0.63
N GLN A 389 0.24 -33.61 -0.20
CA GLN A 389 -1.14 -33.56 0.27
C GLN A 389 -1.63 -34.94 0.74
N GLY A 390 -1.26 -36.01 0.05
CA GLY A 390 -1.60 -37.38 0.41
C GLY A 390 -1.04 -37.78 1.77
N GLU A 391 0.29 -37.66 1.96
CA GLU A 391 0.97 -37.96 3.22
C GLU A 391 0.34 -37.20 4.42
N ILE A 392 0.02 -35.92 4.24
CA ILE A 392 -0.58 -35.10 5.31
C ILE A 392 -2.02 -35.52 5.62
N LEU A 393 -2.86 -35.76 4.61
CA LEU A 393 -4.24 -36.20 4.83
C LEU A 393 -4.30 -37.63 5.40
N ASP A 394 -3.43 -38.52 4.93
CA ASP A 394 -3.30 -39.89 5.44
C ASP A 394 -2.85 -39.88 6.91
N SER A 395 -1.78 -39.13 7.24
CA SER A 395 -1.30 -39.08 8.61
C SER A 395 -2.29 -38.43 9.60
N VAL A 396 -3.18 -37.54 9.14
CA VAL A 396 -4.28 -37.02 9.96
C VAL A 396 -5.29 -38.12 10.26
N LEU A 397 -5.69 -38.91 9.26
CA LEU A 397 -6.58 -40.06 9.44
C LEU A 397 -5.97 -41.14 10.34
N ASP A 398 -4.69 -41.49 10.13
CA ASP A 398 -3.95 -42.47 10.93
C ASP A 398 -3.80 -42.05 12.41
N SER A 399 -3.87 -40.74 12.69
CA SER A 399 -3.87 -40.20 14.06
C SER A 399 -5.25 -40.23 14.75
N GLY A 400 -6.29 -40.74 14.07
CA GLY A 400 -7.65 -40.89 14.62
C GLY A 400 -8.51 -39.63 14.58
N LEU A 401 -8.09 -38.59 13.84
CA LEU A 401 -8.77 -37.30 13.77
C LEU A 401 -9.86 -37.27 12.69
N ASN A 402 -10.90 -36.45 12.90
CA ASN A 402 -12.01 -36.32 11.97
C ASN A 402 -11.69 -35.29 10.87
N LEU A 403 -11.17 -35.80 9.75
CA LEU A 403 -10.80 -35.01 8.58
C LEU A 403 -12.01 -34.62 7.71
N LYS A 404 -12.22 -33.31 7.51
CA LYS A 404 -13.23 -32.77 6.58
C LYS A 404 -12.59 -31.95 5.46
N ILE A 405 -12.89 -32.33 4.21
CA ILE A 405 -12.32 -31.76 2.99
C ILE A 405 -13.38 -30.95 2.24
N TYR A 406 -13.28 -29.61 2.27
CA TYR A 406 -14.15 -28.73 1.52
C TYR A 406 -13.55 -28.45 0.13
N ASP A 407 -13.86 -29.32 -0.83
CA ASP A 407 -13.37 -29.21 -2.21
C ASP A 407 -14.22 -28.23 -3.04
N ARG A 408 -13.57 -27.24 -3.67
CA ARG A 408 -14.21 -26.32 -4.62
C ARG A 408 -14.82 -27.01 -5.84
N TYR A 409 -14.40 -28.23 -6.14
CA TYR A 409 -14.95 -29.08 -7.21
C TYR A 409 -15.77 -30.27 -6.66
N SER A 410 -16.29 -30.18 -5.43
CA SER A 410 -17.18 -31.19 -4.84
C SER A 410 -18.30 -31.62 -5.81
N GLY A 411 -18.45 -32.93 -6.02
CA GLY A 411 -19.44 -33.48 -6.98
C GLY A 411 -19.11 -33.27 -8.47
N ARG A 412 -17.94 -32.71 -8.81
CA ARG A 412 -17.50 -32.43 -10.19
C ARG A 412 -16.04 -32.87 -10.42
N SER A 413 -15.79 -34.18 -10.39
CA SER A 413 -14.50 -34.73 -10.85
C SER A 413 -14.33 -34.46 -12.35
N THR A 414 -13.19 -33.89 -12.75
CA THR A 414 -12.84 -33.58 -14.14
C THR A 414 -11.51 -34.23 -14.50
N GLU A 415 -11.00 -34.01 -15.71
CA GLU A 415 -9.63 -34.42 -16.08
C GLU A 415 -8.56 -33.75 -15.18
N GLN A 416 -8.81 -32.52 -14.72
CA GLN A 416 -7.85 -31.71 -13.95
C GLN A 416 -8.07 -31.78 -12.43
N PHE A 417 -9.29 -32.07 -11.96
CA PHE A 417 -9.66 -32.01 -10.54
C PHE A 417 -10.36 -33.27 -10.04
N GLY A 418 -10.20 -33.56 -8.75
CA GLY A 418 -10.95 -34.59 -8.03
C GLY A 418 -10.05 -35.53 -7.24
N TYR A 419 -10.48 -35.84 -6.01
CA TYR A 419 -9.73 -36.63 -5.02
C TYR A 419 -9.67 -38.14 -5.33
N PRO A 420 -8.62 -38.84 -4.83
CA PRO A 420 -8.61 -40.30 -4.70
C PRO A 420 -9.79 -40.83 -3.89
N ALA A 421 -10.32 -41.99 -4.30
CA ALA A 421 -11.53 -42.59 -3.71
C ALA A 421 -11.43 -42.86 -2.20
N LYS A 422 -10.22 -43.08 -1.66
CA LYS A 422 -9.98 -43.30 -0.23
C LYS A 422 -10.36 -42.11 0.68
N TYR A 423 -10.56 -40.92 0.12
CA TYR A 423 -11.01 -39.74 0.86
C TYR A 423 -12.50 -39.42 0.67
N ALA A 424 -13.27 -40.28 0.00
CA ALA A 424 -14.66 -39.98 -0.39
C ALA A 424 -15.53 -39.54 0.80
N ASP A 425 -15.44 -40.26 1.93
CA ASP A 425 -16.23 -39.99 3.14
C ASP A 425 -15.80 -38.71 3.87
N CYS A 426 -14.60 -38.19 3.59
CA CYS A 426 -14.11 -36.92 4.12
C CYS A 426 -14.64 -35.70 3.35
N ILE A 427 -15.11 -35.88 2.10
CA ILE A 427 -15.44 -34.77 1.19
C ILE A 427 -16.77 -34.12 1.56
N GLN A 428 -16.71 -32.82 1.82
CA GLN A 428 -17.82 -31.93 2.09
C GLN A 428 -18.14 -31.07 0.85
N PRO A 429 -19.35 -30.49 0.75
CA PRO A 429 -19.69 -29.54 -0.31
C PRO A 429 -18.74 -28.34 -0.37
N ALA A 430 -18.58 -27.75 -1.56
CA ALA A 430 -17.85 -26.51 -1.77
C ALA A 430 -18.46 -25.36 -0.94
N VAL A 431 -17.59 -24.61 -0.25
CA VAL A 431 -17.97 -23.45 0.58
C VAL A 431 -17.41 -22.16 -0.04
N PRO A 432 -18.20 -21.06 -0.12
CA PRO A 432 -17.74 -19.75 -0.58
C PRO A 432 -16.55 -19.22 0.23
N TYR A 433 -15.72 -18.35 -0.35
CA TYR A 433 -14.49 -17.86 0.28
C TYR A 433 -14.76 -17.08 1.57
N GLU A 434 -15.79 -16.24 1.54
CA GLU A 434 -16.28 -15.45 2.66
C GLU A 434 -16.73 -16.34 3.82
N LYS A 435 -17.14 -17.58 3.51
CA LYS A 435 -17.57 -18.61 4.47
C LYS A 435 -16.46 -19.57 4.88
N THR A 436 -15.26 -19.54 4.31
CA THR A 436 -14.14 -20.31 4.86
C THR A 436 -13.63 -19.74 6.19
N ALA A 437 -13.85 -18.45 6.46
CA ALA A 437 -13.54 -17.85 7.76
C ALA A 437 -14.37 -18.44 8.90
N ASP A 438 -15.66 -18.72 8.65
CA ASP A 438 -16.56 -19.34 9.63
C ASP A 438 -16.13 -20.80 9.93
N LEU A 439 -15.67 -21.53 8.90
CA LEU A 439 -15.07 -22.86 9.09
C LEU A 439 -13.81 -22.77 9.97
N TYR A 440 -12.92 -21.81 9.71
CA TYR A 440 -11.69 -21.66 10.47
C TYR A 440 -11.94 -21.23 11.93
N ARG A 441 -12.85 -20.29 12.19
CA ARG A 441 -13.25 -19.91 13.56
C ARG A 441 -13.80 -21.09 14.35
N THR A 442 -14.69 -21.89 13.77
CA THR A 442 -15.37 -23.00 14.47
C THR A 442 -14.52 -24.24 14.72
N ASN A 443 -13.34 -24.37 14.10
CA ASN A 443 -12.51 -25.58 14.16
C ASN A 443 -11.16 -25.35 14.87
N GLN A 444 -10.65 -26.36 15.57
CA GLN A 444 -9.36 -26.27 16.25
C GLN A 444 -8.19 -26.37 15.27
N TYR A 445 -8.21 -27.35 14.36
CA TYR A 445 -7.10 -27.68 13.48
C TYR A 445 -7.42 -27.39 12.01
N GLY A 446 -6.50 -26.73 11.30
CA GLY A 446 -6.65 -26.38 9.88
C GLY A 446 -5.42 -26.75 9.06
N ILE A 447 -5.62 -27.44 7.94
CA ILE A 447 -4.54 -27.87 7.04
C ILE A 447 -4.26 -26.79 5.98
N SER A 448 -2.98 -26.49 5.73
CA SER A 448 -2.54 -25.77 4.53
C SER A 448 -1.51 -26.58 3.76
N ILE A 449 -1.64 -26.63 2.44
CA ILE A 449 -0.68 -27.27 1.54
C ILE A 449 -0.02 -26.19 0.69
N ASN A 450 1.29 -26.04 0.83
CA ASN A 450 2.11 -25.09 0.08
C ASN A 450 2.80 -25.82 -1.08
N THR A 451 2.53 -25.37 -2.31
CA THR A 451 3.07 -26.00 -3.55
C THR A 451 4.46 -25.47 -3.91
N VAL A 452 4.77 -24.23 -3.52
CA VAL A 452 6.13 -23.68 -3.61
C VAL A 452 6.83 -23.95 -2.27
N THR A 453 7.89 -24.75 -2.29
CA THR A 453 8.62 -25.20 -1.09
C THR A 453 9.91 -24.41 -0.84
N SER A 454 10.54 -23.93 -1.93
CA SER A 454 11.86 -23.30 -1.95
C SER A 454 11.87 -21.78 -1.77
N SER A 455 10.73 -21.11 -1.94
CA SER A 455 10.58 -19.68 -1.71
C SER A 455 10.61 -19.36 -0.21
N PRO A 456 11.33 -18.30 0.23
CA PRO A 456 11.18 -17.76 1.58
C PRO A 456 9.93 -16.91 1.78
N THR A 457 9.20 -16.52 0.72
CA THR A 457 8.13 -15.49 0.82
C THR A 457 6.80 -15.84 0.15
N MET A 458 6.79 -16.72 -0.87
CA MET A 458 5.53 -17.25 -1.41
C MET A 458 4.95 -18.30 -0.46
N LEU A 459 3.89 -17.93 0.26
CA LEU A 459 3.14 -18.81 1.17
C LEU A 459 1.64 -18.71 0.88
N ALA A 460 0.91 -19.83 0.90
CA ALA A 460 -0.52 -19.84 0.63
C ALA A 460 -1.30 -18.97 1.64
N ARG A 461 -2.19 -18.09 1.14
CA ARG A 461 -3.06 -17.17 1.92
C ARG A 461 -3.67 -17.83 3.16
N ARG A 462 -4.13 -19.08 3.00
CA ARG A 462 -4.72 -19.94 4.03
C ARG A 462 -3.92 -20.01 5.34
N ALA A 463 -2.58 -19.93 5.29
CA ALA A 463 -1.76 -19.92 6.50
C ALA A 463 -1.98 -18.63 7.33
N PHE A 464 -2.06 -17.46 6.68
CA PHE A 464 -2.37 -16.20 7.36
C PHE A 464 -3.86 -16.12 7.75
N GLU A 465 -4.76 -16.63 6.91
CA GLU A 465 -6.21 -16.70 7.16
C GLU A 465 -6.53 -17.54 8.41
N MET A 466 -5.99 -18.77 8.49
CA MET A 466 -6.19 -19.67 9.65
C MET A 466 -5.44 -19.19 10.91
N ALA A 467 -4.33 -18.47 10.76
CA ALA A 467 -3.63 -17.84 11.88
C ALA A 467 -4.48 -16.74 12.54
N ALA A 468 -5.13 -15.91 11.73
CA ALA A 468 -5.93 -14.78 12.22
C ALA A 468 -7.23 -15.21 12.92
N THR A 469 -7.81 -16.35 12.51
CA THR A 469 -8.96 -16.99 13.18
C THR A 469 -8.57 -17.87 14.37
N GLY A 470 -7.28 -18.01 14.67
CA GLY A 470 -6.78 -18.78 15.80
C GLY A 470 -6.85 -20.31 15.65
N CYS A 471 -6.70 -20.85 14.45
CA CYS A 471 -6.52 -22.29 14.26
C CYS A 471 -5.09 -22.73 14.58
N THR A 472 -4.94 -23.98 15.03
CA THR A 472 -3.69 -24.71 14.97
C THR A 472 -3.42 -25.09 13.51
N ILE A 473 -2.35 -24.54 12.90
CA ILE A 473 -2.04 -24.76 11.48
C ILE A 473 -1.18 -26.01 11.31
N ILE A 474 -1.67 -26.96 10.52
CA ILE A 474 -0.92 -28.14 10.04
C ILE A 474 -0.48 -27.87 8.59
N THR A 475 0.81 -27.97 8.29
CA THR A 475 1.36 -27.66 6.95
C THR A 475 2.57 -28.53 6.64
N ASN A 476 2.87 -28.72 5.35
CA ASN A 476 4.22 -29.14 4.95
C ASN A 476 5.25 -28.07 5.34
N ARG A 477 6.44 -28.48 5.79
CA ARG A 477 7.57 -27.58 6.04
C ARG A 477 8.05 -26.99 4.71
N THR A 478 8.27 -25.68 4.68
CA THR A 478 8.77 -24.91 3.53
C THR A 478 9.63 -23.76 4.03
N ARG A 479 10.45 -23.16 3.16
CA ARG A 479 11.27 -21.99 3.54
C ARG A 479 10.41 -20.77 3.89
N ALA A 480 9.17 -20.70 3.39
CA ALA A 480 8.23 -19.63 3.73
C ALA A 480 7.52 -19.86 5.09
N THR A 481 7.14 -21.11 5.43
CA THR A 481 6.58 -21.40 6.77
C THR A 481 7.62 -21.11 7.86
N GLU A 482 8.87 -21.50 7.64
CA GLU A 482 9.99 -21.16 8.53
C GLU A 482 10.23 -19.65 8.63
N HIS A 483 10.17 -18.92 7.51
CA HIS A 483 10.38 -17.48 7.49
C HIS A 483 9.28 -16.66 8.21
N PHE A 484 8.01 -17.01 8.03
CA PHE A 484 6.90 -16.27 8.62
C PHE A 484 6.55 -16.69 10.05
N PHE A 485 6.67 -17.98 10.37
CA PHE A 485 6.14 -18.57 11.60
C PHE A 485 7.16 -19.36 12.43
N GLY A 486 8.22 -19.89 11.81
CA GLY A 486 9.16 -20.80 12.48
C GLY A 486 8.44 -22.00 13.11
N GLU A 487 8.94 -22.45 14.27
CA GLU A 487 8.36 -23.60 14.99
C GLU A 487 7.08 -23.27 15.79
N GLU A 488 6.40 -22.14 15.53
CA GLU A 488 5.12 -21.79 16.19
C GLU A 488 3.87 -22.33 15.47
N ILE A 489 4.04 -23.04 14.36
CA ILE A 489 2.98 -23.81 13.69
C ILE A 489 3.42 -25.26 13.47
N VAL A 490 2.48 -26.17 13.19
CA VAL A 490 2.78 -27.60 13.00
C VAL A 490 3.30 -27.81 11.58
N GLN A 491 4.63 -27.72 11.45
CA GLN A 491 5.36 -28.02 10.21
C GLN A 491 5.69 -29.51 10.14
N LEU A 492 5.24 -30.17 9.08
CA LEU A 492 5.49 -31.58 8.81
C LEU A 492 6.58 -31.75 7.75
N ASP A 493 7.66 -32.40 8.14
CA ASP A 493 8.74 -32.90 7.28
C ASP A 493 8.31 -34.17 6.54
N ARG A 494 8.90 -34.49 5.37
CA ARG A 494 8.59 -35.76 4.65
C ARG A 494 9.42 -36.93 5.20
N PRO A 495 8.85 -38.14 5.41
CA PRO A 495 7.44 -38.49 5.22
C PRO A 495 6.54 -37.86 6.30
N ALA A 496 5.45 -37.22 5.89
CA ALA A 496 4.63 -36.43 6.82
C ALA A 496 4.04 -37.29 7.94
N ARG A 497 4.28 -36.87 9.20
CA ARG A 497 3.75 -37.56 10.38
C ARG A 497 3.23 -36.60 11.44
N VAL A 498 1.92 -36.50 11.53
CA VAL A 498 1.20 -35.99 12.69
C VAL A 498 1.40 -36.97 13.85
N VAL A 499 1.76 -36.44 15.03
CA VAL A 499 1.76 -37.16 16.30
C VAL A 499 1.04 -36.31 17.35
N PRO A 500 0.38 -36.90 18.37
CA PRO A 500 -0.42 -36.15 19.33
C PRO A 500 0.32 -34.99 20.00
N GLU A 501 1.62 -35.15 20.25
CA GLU A 501 2.49 -34.16 20.89
C GLU A 501 2.67 -32.88 20.05
N LEU A 502 2.55 -32.97 18.72
CA LEU A 502 2.53 -31.80 17.83
C LEU A 502 1.19 -31.07 17.87
N LEU A 503 0.11 -31.77 18.26
CA LEU A 503 -1.26 -31.25 18.35
C LEU A 503 -1.66 -30.84 19.77
N HIS A 504 -0.81 -31.11 20.77
CA HIS A 504 -0.88 -30.59 22.14
C HIS A 504 -0.55 -29.09 22.17
N ASP A 505 -1.41 -28.33 21.51
CA ASP A 505 -1.26 -26.90 21.29
C ASP A 505 -1.50 -26.12 22.59
N ARG A 506 -0.52 -25.30 22.98
CA ARG A 506 -0.67 -24.37 24.11
C ARG A 506 -1.38 -23.13 23.58
N ALA A 507 -2.46 -22.68 24.21
CA ALA A 507 -3.22 -21.51 23.76
C ALA A 507 -2.33 -20.29 23.47
N GLU A 508 -1.28 -20.09 24.29
CA GLU A 508 -0.20 -19.11 24.07
C GLU A 508 0.40 -19.11 22.66
N ARG A 509 0.62 -20.28 22.03
CA ARG A 509 1.24 -20.42 20.70
C ARG A 509 0.34 -19.86 19.62
N ARG A 510 -0.93 -20.32 19.56
CA ARG A 510 -1.96 -19.73 18.69
C ARG A 510 -2.04 -18.23 18.90
N LEU A 511 -2.03 -17.79 20.16
CA LEU A 511 -2.09 -16.38 20.52
C LEU A 511 -0.87 -15.60 19.99
N ARG A 512 0.36 -16.13 20.11
CA ARG A 512 1.56 -15.50 19.54
C ARG A 512 1.51 -15.43 18.02
N VAL A 513 1.10 -16.50 17.33
CA VAL A 513 0.93 -16.56 15.86
C VAL A 513 -0.09 -15.53 15.39
N LEU A 514 -1.29 -15.51 16.00
CA LEU A 514 -2.38 -14.59 15.71
C LEU A 514 -1.97 -13.13 15.92
N ASN A 515 -1.36 -12.80 17.06
CA ASN A 515 -0.87 -11.45 17.35
C ASN A 515 0.25 -11.01 16.40
N ARG A 516 1.10 -11.94 15.95
CA ARG A 516 2.16 -11.69 14.96
C ARG A 516 1.58 -11.38 13.59
N VAL A 517 0.57 -12.13 13.14
CA VAL A 517 -0.10 -11.92 11.84
C VAL A 517 -0.88 -10.61 11.81
N LEU A 518 -1.74 -10.36 12.80
CA LEU A 518 -2.49 -9.10 12.89
C LEU A 518 -1.59 -7.85 13.06
N LYS A 519 -0.32 -8.02 13.45
CA LYS A 519 0.64 -6.91 13.61
C LYS A 519 1.37 -6.51 12.32
N ALA A 520 1.61 -7.44 11.39
CA ALA A 520 2.47 -7.17 10.22
C ALA A 520 2.20 -8.01 8.96
N ASP A 521 1.23 -8.92 8.95
CA ASP A 521 0.80 -9.69 7.78
C ASP A 521 -0.66 -9.42 7.37
N THR A 522 -1.25 -8.30 7.80
CA THR A 522 -2.51 -7.79 7.26
C THR A 522 -2.32 -7.16 5.87
N TYR A 523 -3.36 -7.14 5.02
CA TYR A 523 -3.26 -6.48 3.72
C TYR A 523 -3.03 -4.97 3.82
N GLU A 524 -3.58 -4.28 4.83
CA GLU A 524 -3.20 -2.92 5.21
C GLU A 524 -1.67 -2.76 5.37
N ALA A 525 -1.02 -3.62 6.18
CA ALA A 525 0.42 -3.56 6.41
C ALA A 525 1.24 -3.93 5.15
N ARG A 526 0.77 -4.87 4.33
CA ARG A 526 1.38 -5.23 3.04
C ARG A 526 1.32 -4.05 2.06
N LEU A 527 0.16 -3.41 1.91
CA LEU A 527 -0.03 -2.23 1.06
C LEU A 527 0.81 -1.05 1.56
N GLN A 528 0.78 -0.73 2.86
CA GLN A 528 1.58 0.37 3.40
C GLN A 528 3.09 0.17 3.22
N LYS A 529 3.58 -1.08 3.22
CA LYS A 529 4.97 -1.38 2.85
C LYS A 529 5.21 -1.16 1.35
N ALA A 530 4.37 -1.73 0.49
CA ALA A 530 4.56 -1.70 -0.96
C ALA A 530 4.39 -0.30 -1.57
N LEU A 531 3.43 0.50 -1.09
CA LEU A 531 3.18 1.87 -1.56
C LEU A 531 4.34 2.84 -1.31
N LYS A 532 5.19 2.58 -0.30
CA LYS A 532 6.41 3.38 -0.06
C LYS A 532 7.40 3.28 -1.23
N GLN A 533 7.41 2.18 -1.98
CA GLN A 533 8.21 2.00 -3.19
C GLN A 533 7.83 3.02 -4.28
N ILE A 534 6.54 3.32 -4.41
CA ILE A 534 6.00 4.26 -5.40
C ILE A 534 5.97 5.72 -4.87
N GLY A 535 6.56 5.95 -3.69
CA GLY A 535 6.60 7.25 -3.02
C GLY A 535 5.30 7.66 -2.32
N ILE A 536 4.26 6.82 -2.35
CA ILE A 536 3.01 7.08 -1.63
C ILE A 536 3.21 6.70 -0.15
N SER A 537 3.02 7.68 0.72
CA SER A 537 3.10 7.50 2.18
C SER A 537 1.72 7.75 2.78
N VAL A 538 1.16 6.72 3.41
CA VAL A 538 -0.16 6.73 4.05
C VAL A 538 -0.02 6.38 5.54
N GLU A 539 -0.79 7.05 6.40
CA GLU A 539 -0.96 6.64 7.79
C GLU A 539 -2.08 5.59 7.93
N THR A 540 -2.16 4.95 9.09
CA THR A 540 -3.15 3.91 9.40
C THR A 540 -4.16 4.44 10.44
N ASP A 541 -5.44 4.07 10.30
CA ASP A 541 -6.48 4.40 11.28
C ASP A 541 -6.18 3.83 12.68
N THR A 542 -5.33 2.80 12.75
CA THR A 542 -4.98 2.02 13.95
C THR A 542 -3.94 2.68 14.88
N ALA A 543 -3.63 3.96 14.69
CA ALA A 543 -2.43 4.56 15.27
C ALA A 543 -2.55 4.98 16.75
N GLY A 544 -3.74 4.89 17.35
CA GLY A 544 -3.99 5.16 18.78
C GLY A 544 -5.48 5.09 19.16
N VAL A 545 -5.79 5.41 20.41
CA VAL A 545 -7.14 5.43 20.98
C VAL A 545 -7.39 6.70 21.79
N CYS A 546 -8.66 7.05 21.96
CA CYS A 546 -9.11 7.93 23.03
C CYS A 546 -9.35 7.13 24.32
N VAL A 547 -8.80 7.58 25.45
CA VAL A 547 -9.12 7.03 26.78
C VAL A 547 -10.16 7.92 27.45
N LEU A 548 -11.36 7.39 27.68
CA LEU A 548 -12.48 8.07 28.33
C LEU A 548 -12.57 7.66 29.80
N ILE A 549 -12.48 8.61 30.72
CA ILE A 549 -12.42 8.36 32.17
C ILE A 549 -13.61 9.04 32.86
N ARG A 550 -14.48 8.28 33.53
CA ARG A 550 -15.60 8.83 34.32
C ARG A 550 -15.12 9.17 35.73
N LEU A 551 -15.21 10.44 36.14
CA LEU A 551 -14.75 10.92 37.45
C LEU A 551 -15.84 11.69 38.21
N ARG A 552 -15.80 11.59 39.55
CA ARG A 552 -16.70 12.27 40.50
C ARG A 552 -16.00 13.31 41.36
N LEU A 553 -14.72 13.09 41.71
CA LEU A 553 -13.94 13.99 42.56
C LEU A 553 -12.92 14.74 41.71
N LEU A 554 -12.68 16.00 42.07
CA LEU A 554 -11.74 16.87 41.36
C LEU A 554 -10.28 16.41 41.56
N GLU A 555 -9.98 15.81 42.70
CA GLU A 555 -8.66 15.30 43.05
C GLU A 555 -8.22 14.09 42.21
N ASP A 556 -9.18 13.31 41.67
CA ASP A 556 -8.91 12.15 40.81
C ASP A 556 -8.39 12.53 39.41
N VAL A 557 -8.57 13.80 39.00
CA VAL A 557 -8.26 14.28 37.64
C VAL A 557 -6.78 14.13 37.29
N GLU A 558 -5.88 14.66 38.12
CA GLU A 558 -4.44 14.55 37.85
C GLU A 558 -3.93 13.10 37.93
N PRO A 559 -4.23 12.30 38.98
CA PRO A 559 -3.89 10.87 39.01
C PRO A 559 -4.37 10.13 37.76
N SER A 560 -5.62 10.30 37.35
CA SER A 560 -6.22 9.58 36.22
C SER A 560 -5.53 9.90 34.90
N VAL A 561 -5.29 11.18 34.60
CA VAL A 561 -4.55 11.59 33.39
C VAL A 561 -3.09 11.11 33.45
N ARG A 562 -2.47 11.16 34.64
CA ARG A 562 -1.11 10.64 34.86
C ARG A 562 -1.01 9.12 34.67
N TYR A 563 -2.05 8.35 35.02
CA TYR A 563 -2.12 6.91 34.73
C TYR A 563 -2.39 6.65 33.24
N ALA A 564 -3.34 7.33 32.62
CA ALA A 564 -3.63 7.15 31.18
C ALA A 564 -2.42 7.46 30.30
N ARG A 565 -1.61 8.47 30.66
CA ARG A 565 -0.33 8.76 30.00
C ARG A 565 0.72 7.64 30.07
N LYS A 566 0.65 6.73 31.06
CA LYS A 566 1.57 5.57 31.13
C LYS A 566 1.29 4.52 30.04
N LEU A 567 0.12 4.59 29.38
CA LEU A 567 -0.19 3.78 28.20
C LEU A 567 0.62 4.22 26.97
N GLY A 568 1.34 5.35 27.05
CA GLY A 568 2.31 5.81 26.05
C GLY A 568 1.64 6.22 24.73
N PRO A 569 2.26 5.95 23.57
CA PRO A 569 1.80 6.46 22.26
C PRO A 569 0.45 5.89 21.79
N VAL A 570 -0.12 4.94 22.55
CA VAL A 570 -1.44 4.34 22.29
C VAL A 570 -2.55 5.27 22.76
N ALA A 571 -2.41 5.90 23.94
CA ALA A 571 -3.38 6.86 24.45
C ALA A 571 -3.09 8.25 23.86
N ARG A 572 -3.62 8.50 22.66
CA ARG A 572 -3.41 9.76 21.92
C ARG A 572 -4.32 10.88 22.38
N GLN A 573 -5.56 10.55 22.75
CA GLN A 573 -6.51 11.49 23.33
C GLN A 573 -6.91 11.01 24.73
N ILE A 574 -7.14 11.93 25.67
CA ILE A 574 -7.65 11.62 27.01
C ILE A 574 -8.84 12.55 27.25
N VAL A 575 -10.00 11.97 27.54
CA VAL A 575 -11.26 12.69 27.80
C VAL A 575 -11.76 12.31 29.18
N ILE A 576 -12.09 13.30 30.00
CA ILE A 576 -12.72 13.11 31.31
C ILE A 576 -14.21 13.39 31.18
N LEU A 577 -15.02 12.37 31.49
CA LEU A 577 -16.44 12.53 31.70
C LEU A 577 -16.67 12.90 33.17
N VAL A 578 -17.11 14.14 33.41
CA VAL A 578 -17.53 14.60 34.74
C VAL A 578 -18.92 14.05 35.00
N ASP A 579 -19.05 13.19 36.01
CA ASP A 579 -20.28 12.45 36.36
C ASP A 579 -21.49 13.39 36.53
N ALA A 580 -22.67 12.96 36.07
CA ALA A 580 -23.91 13.73 36.19
C ALA A 580 -24.32 14.05 37.65
N SER A 581 -23.75 13.36 38.65
CA SER A 581 -23.89 13.71 40.07
C SER A 581 -23.08 14.94 40.53
N VAL A 582 -22.22 15.51 39.67
CA VAL A 582 -21.37 16.65 40.02
C VAL A 582 -22.13 17.97 39.86
N GLU A 583 -22.08 18.80 40.90
CA GLU A 583 -22.76 20.10 40.94
C GLU A 583 -22.29 21.06 39.84
N PRO A 584 -23.18 21.76 39.11
CA PRO A 584 -22.81 22.57 37.94
C PRO A 584 -21.73 23.64 38.19
N HIS A 585 -21.62 24.14 39.42
CA HIS A 585 -20.65 25.17 39.79
C HIS A 585 -19.21 24.65 39.94
N THR A 586 -18.99 23.34 40.14
CA THR A 586 -17.62 22.76 40.24
C THR A 586 -17.08 22.26 38.90
N ILE A 587 -17.94 22.09 37.89
CA ILE A 587 -17.57 21.60 36.54
C ILE A 587 -16.47 22.46 35.90
N GLN A 588 -16.47 23.78 36.14
CA GLN A 588 -15.43 24.68 35.62
C GLN A 588 -14.03 24.35 36.16
N GLU A 589 -13.92 23.89 37.41
CA GLU A 589 -12.65 23.46 37.99
C GLU A 589 -12.20 22.11 37.40
N PHE A 590 -13.12 21.19 37.06
CA PHE A 590 -12.77 19.99 36.29
C PHE A 590 -12.23 20.34 34.90
N TYR A 591 -12.87 21.26 34.19
CA TYR A 591 -12.42 21.68 32.85
C TYR A 591 -11.01 22.31 32.90
N LYS A 592 -10.76 23.15 33.91
CA LYS A 592 -9.47 23.78 34.20
C LYS A 592 -8.40 22.75 34.60
N ALA A 593 -8.71 21.83 35.52
CA ALA A 593 -7.78 20.79 35.98
C ALA A 593 -7.41 19.80 34.86
N ALA A 594 -8.38 19.41 34.01
CA ALA A 594 -8.13 18.59 32.84
C ALA A 594 -7.26 19.31 31.81
N SER A 595 -7.59 20.56 31.48
CA SER A 595 -6.84 21.38 30.51
C SER A 595 -5.38 21.60 30.95
N LEU A 596 -5.16 21.92 32.23
CA LEU A 596 -3.81 22.04 32.81
C LEU A 596 -3.04 20.72 32.75
N ASN A 597 -3.74 19.60 32.91
CA ASN A 597 -3.19 18.27 32.72
C ASN A 597 -3.15 17.82 31.25
N GLY A 598 -3.55 18.62 30.27
CA GLY A 598 -3.55 18.25 28.85
C GLY A 598 -4.50 17.08 28.53
N ALA A 599 -5.70 17.12 29.08
CA ALA A 599 -6.84 16.27 28.75
C ALA A 599 -8.08 17.15 28.48
N VAL A 600 -9.03 16.65 27.68
CA VAL A 600 -10.33 17.29 27.47
C VAL A 600 -11.26 16.88 28.63
N ALA A 601 -12.19 17.73 29.06
CA ALA A 601 -13.23 17.35 30.02
C ALA A 601 -14.61 17.85 29.60
N ILE A 602 -15.63 17.02 29.86
CA ILE A 602 -17.01 17.22 29.41
C ILE A 602 -17.96 16.77 30.53
N SER A 603 -19.01 17.55 30.79
CA SER A 603 -20.08 17.16 31.69
C SER A 603 -21.01 16.12 31.07
N GLU A 604 -21.19 14.99 31.76
CA GLU A 604 -22.19 13.98 31.40
C GLU A 604 -23.61 14.59 31.38
N LYS A 605 -23.92 15.40 32.40
CA LYS A 605 -25.22 16.10 32.51
C LYS A 605 -25.48 17.01 31.30
N TYR A 606 -24.49 17.79 30.87
CA TYR A 606 -24.60 18.64 29.68
C TYR A 606 -24.78 17.81 28.40
N TRP A 607 -24.08 16.67 28.27
CA TRP A 607 -24.27 15.77 27.12
C TRP A 607 -25.69 15.19 27.10
N GLN A 608 -26.20 14.72 28.25
CA GLN A 608 -27.55 14.17 28.38
C GLN A 608 -28.65 15.21 28.10
N GLU A 609 -28.43 16.47 28.47
CA GLU A 609 -29.41 17.57 28.32
C GLU A 609 -29.43 18.18 26.91
N TYR A 610 -28.26 18.30 26.24
CA TYR A 610 -28.13 19.04 24.97
C TYR A 610 -27.74 18.18 23.75
N GLY A 611 -27.24 16.95 23.95
CA GLY A 611 -26.90 16.03 22.84
C GLY A 611 -25.69 16.48 22.01
N LEU A 612 -24.47 16.32 22.55
CA LEU A 612 -23.23 16.60 21.81
C LEU A 612 -22.98 15.58 20.68
N ASP A 613 -22.46 16.06 19.54
CA ASP A 613 -21.91 15.24 18.46
C ASP A 613 -20.61 14.57 18.94
N PRO A 614 -20.49 13.23 18.89
CA PRO A 614 -19.25 12.51 19.16
C PRO A 614 -18.04 13.05 18.38
N LYS A 615 -18.21 13.59 17.16
CA LYS A 615 -17.12 14.16 16.35
C LYS A 615 -16.55 15.47 16.90
N SER A 616 -17.30 16.22 17.70
CA SER A 616 -16.75 17.41 18.39
C SER A 616 -16.01 17.06 19.68
N VAL A 617 -15.91 15.77 20.01
CA VAL A 617 -15.34 15.26 21.27
C VAL A 617 -14.17 14.32 21.00
N PHE A 618 -14.37 13.33 20.13
CA PHE A 618 -13.40 12.27 19.86
C PHE A 618 -12.63 12.56 18.57
N GLU A 619 -11.32 12.79 18.71
CA GLU A 619 -10.39 12.96 17.58
C GLU A 619 -10.08 11.63 16.87
N LEU A 620 -10.48 10.50 17.47
CA LEU A 620 -10.16 9.15 17.00
C LEU A 620 -11.40 8.24 16.99
N PRO A 621 -11.48 7.30 16.03
CA PRO A 621 -12.63 6.41 15.89
C PRO A 621 -12.70 5.29 16.95
N PHE A 622 -11.75 5.20 17.88
CA PHE A 622 -11.69 4.16 18.92
C PHE A 622 -11.63 4.76 20.31
N VAL A 623 -12.62 4.45 21.15
CA VAL A 623 -12.73 4.93 22.53
C VAL A 623 -12.63 3.75 23.51
N PHE A 624 -11.78 3.89 24.52
CA PHE A 624 -11.66 2.97 25.64
C PHE A 624 -12.17 3.66 26.90
N VAL A 625 -13.35 3.24 27.37
CA VAL A 625 -13.94 3.67 28.63
C VAL A 625 -13.23 2.95 29.78
N ALA A 626 -12.69 3.70 30.72
CA ALA A 626 -11.86 3.14 31.78
C ALA A 626 -12.28 3.63 33.17
N SER A 627 -12.47 2.69 34.10
CA SER A 627 -12.42 3.00 35.53
C SER A 627 -10.96 3.27 35.93
N GLU A 628 -10.74 4.00 37.02
CA GLU A 628 -9.39 4.32 37.50
C GLU A 628 -8.55 3.04 37.74
N GLU A 629 -9.18 2.01 38.30
CA GLU A 629 -8.60 0.66 38.48
C GLU A 629 -8.24 0.01 37.14
N SER A 630 -9.11 0.08 36.12
CA SER A 630 -8.83 -0.46 34.80
C SER A 630 -7.62 0.22 34.15
N ILE A 631 -7.45 1.54 34.31
CA ILE A 631 -6.26 2.26 33.78
C ILE A 631 -5.00 1.83 34.54
N ARG A 632 -5.09 1.65 35.85
CA ARG A 632 -3.97 1.20 36.70
C ARG A 632 -3.49 -0.22 36.33
N MET A 633 -4.38 -1.10 35.87
CA MET A 633 -4.07 -2.47 35.44
C MET A 633 -3.73 -2.60 33.95
N ALA A 634 -4.22 -1.70 33.09
CA ALA A 634 -4.08 -1.81 31.65
C ALA A 634 -2.63 -1.67 31.16
N LYS A 635 -2.23 -2.56 30.25
CA LYS A 635 -0.92 -2.53 29.58
C LYS A 635 -1.08 -1.93 28.17
N SER A 636 -0.12 -1.09 27.77
CA SER A 636 -0.05 -0.52 26.42
C SER A 636 -0.12 -1.58 25.32
N GLU A 637 0.54 -2.74 25.53
CA GLU A 637 0.52 -3.86 24.59
C GLU A 637 -0.87 -4.49 24.45
N THR A 638 -1.60 -4.74 25.54
CA THR A 638 -2.93 -5.36 25.47
C THR A 638 -3.94 -4.43 24.78
N ILE A 639 -3.85 -3.11 24.97
CA ILE A 639 -4.67 -2.14 24.21
C ILE A 639 -4.31 -2.15 22.72
N GLN A 640 -3.03 -2.28 22.33
CA GLN A 640 -2.67 -2.47 20.92
C GLN A 640 -3.20 -3.77 20.32
N ARG A 641 -3.25 -4.85 21.12
CA ARG A 641 -3.83 -6.13 20.68
C ARG A 641 -5.34 -5.98 20.47
N ALA A 642 -6.05 -5.33 21.40
CA ALA A 642 -7.46 -4.96 21.25
C ALA A 642 -7.74 -4.13 20.00
N LEU A 643 -6.95 -3.08 19.77
CA LEU A 643 -7.08 -2.23 18.60
C LEU A 643 -6.94 -3.01 17.28
N ARG A 644 -6.01 -3.97 17.20
CA ARG A 644 -5.81 -4.84 16.03
C ARG A 644 -6.96 -5.82 15.75
N HIS A 645 -7.74 -6.21 16.76
CA HIS A 645 -8.96 -7.00 16.53
C HIS A 645 -10.12 -6.09 16.12
N VAL A 646 -10.32 -5.00 16.89
CA VAL A 646 -11.52 -4.16 16.83
C VAL A 646 -11.54 -3.22 15.62
N THR A 647 -10.38 -2.83 15.08
CA THR A 647 -10.28 -2.08 13.81
C THR A 647 -11.07 -2.74 12.68
N TYR A 648 -11.12 -4.07 12.69
CA TYR A 648 -11.74 -4.86 11.64
C TYR A 648 -13.06 -5.52 12.09
N SER A 649 -13.61 -5.13 13.24
CA SER A 649 -14.97 -5.50 13.66
C SER A 649 -15.99 -4.54 13.06
N SER A 650 -17.15 -5.06 12.65
CA SER A 650 -18.31 -4.23 12.28
C SER A 650 -19.29 -4.02 13.44
N ASN A 651 -19.11 -4.77 14.54
CA ASN A 651 -19.86 -4.66 15.78
C ASN A 651 -19.05 -3.82 16.79
N PRO A 652 -19.60 -2.71 17.32
CA PRO A 652 -18.98 -2.00 18.43
C PRO A 652 -19.12 -2.88 19.67
N VAL A 653 -18.00 -3.31 20.26
CA VAL A 653 -17.99 -4.09 21.50
C VAL A 653 -18.50 -3.20 22.64
N PHE A 654 -19.79 -3.31 22.97
CA PHE A 654 -20.39 -2.58 24.09
C PHE A 654 -20.28 -3.42 25.36
N ALA A 655 -19.53 -2.94 26.35
CA ALA A 655 -19.54 -3.57 27.66
C ALA A 655 -20.94 -3.49 28.32
N GLU A 656 -21.42 -4.62 28.84
CA GLU A 656 -22.78 -4.76 29.36
C GLU A 656 -23.06 -3.75 30.49
N ASP A 657 -22.12 -3.60 31.42
CA ASP A 657 -22.15 -2.67 32.56
C ASP A 657 -22.23 -1.17 32.19
N LEU A 658 -21.98 -0.79 30.93
CA LEU A 658 -22.05 0.62 30.55
C LEU A 658 -23.50 1.14 30.73
N PRO A 659 -23.67 2.39 31.22
CA PRO A 659 -24.98 3.03 31.26
C PRO A 659 -25.65 3.08 29.87
N VAL A 660 -26.91 3.53 29.83
CA VAL A 660 -27.63 3.78 28.56
C VAL A 660 -26.83 4.74 27.66
N TRP A 661 -26.03 5.63 28.26
CA TRP A 661 -24.94 6.35 27.62
C TRP A 661 -23.64 5.53 27.74
N PRO A 662 -22.94 5.16 26.64
CA PRO A 662 -23.00 5.76 25.30
C PRO A 662 -23.69 4.88 24.22
N LYS A 663 -24.59 3.96 24.61
CA LYS A 663 -25.16 2.92 23.71
C LYS A 663 -26.05 3.46 22.58
N THR A 664 -26.45 4.73 22.57
CA THR A 664 -27.62 5.22 21.79
C THR A 664 -27.37 6.18 20.62
N SER A 665 -26.14 6.63 20.31
CA SER A 665 -25.91 7.52 19.15
C SER A 665 -24.56 7.39 18.42
N ILE A 666 -23.57 6.72 19.01
CA ILE A 666 -22.17 6.91 18.61
C ILE A 666 -21.82 6.29 17.24
N LYS A 667 -22.39 5.13 16.87
CA LYS A 667 -22.11 4.44 15.59
C LYS A 667 -22.49 5.28 14.35
N HIS A 668 -23.51 6.13 14.44
CA HIS A 668 -23.91 7.02 13.34
C HIS A 668 -22.96 8.22 13.14
N HIS A 669 -22.09 8.49 14.11
CA HIS A 669 -21.19 9.65 14.11
C HIS A 669 -19.72 9.26 13.86
N GLY A 670 -19.44 8.06 13.36
CA GLY A 670 -18.10 7.68 12.86
C GLY A 670 -17.07 7.32 13.94
N VAL A 671 -17.50 7.09 15.18
CA VAL A 671 -16.70 6.38 16.18
C VAL A 671 -17.10 4.90 16.10
N ASN A 672 -16.11 4.05 15.83
CA ASN A 672 -16.30 2.65 15.43
C ASN A 672 -16.47 1.71 16.63
N CYS A 673 -15.86 2.00 17.78
CA CYS A 673 -15.98 1.15 18.98
C CYS A 673 -15.79 1.91 20.31
N VAL A 674 -16.48 1.43 21.37
CA VAL A 674 -16.50 2.04 22.72
C VAL A 674 -16.46 0.94 23.81
N MET A 675 -15.27 0.39 24.07
CA MET A 675 -15.07 -0.74 25.01
C MET A 675 -14.80 -0.29 26.44
N LYS A 676 -15.10 -1.15 27.42
CA LYS A 676 -14.59 -1.05 28.79
C LYS A 676 -13.21 -1.70 28.89
N THR A 677 -12.21 -1.00 29.43
CA THR A 677 -10.79 -1.42 29.29
C THR A 677 -10.47 -2.74 29.99
N CYS A 678 -11.12 -3.11 31.10
CA CYS A 678 -10.94 -4.43 31.71
C CYS A 678 -11.54 -5.56 30.85
N ASP A 679 -12.66 -5.31 30.18
CA ASP A 679 -13.39 -6.33 29.41
C ASP A 679 -12.62 -6.63 28.11
N ALA A 680 -12.16 -5.59 27.40
CA ALA A 680 -11.29 -5.72 26.24
C ALA A 680 -9.92 -6.34 26.55
N VAL A 681 -9.41 -6.19 27.78
CA VAL A 681 -8.23 -6.92 28.27
C VAL A 681 -8.58 -8.39 28.54
N TYR A 682 -9.73 -8.65 29.16
CA TYR A 682 -10.17 -9.99 29.54
C TYR A 682 -10.51 -10.87 28.34
N GLU A 683 -11.31 -10.39 27.38
CA GLU A 683 -11.63 -11.12 26.13
C GLU A 683 -10.36 -11.52 25.35
N ILE A 684 -9.31 -10.71 25.42
CA ILE A 684 -8.11 -10.86 24.60
C ILE A 684 -6.94 -11.54 25.32
N GLU A 685 -6.98 -11.61 26.65
CA GLU A 685 -6.07 -12.43 27.46
C GLU A 685 -6.70 -13.78 27.86
N HIS A 686 -8.03 -13.90 27.95
CA HIS A 686 -8.74 -15.07 28.48
C HIS A 686 -9.94 -15.56 27.62
N GLY A 687 -10.59 -14.70 26.82
CA GLY A 687 -11.72 -15.11 25.94
C GLY A 687 -11.31 -16.16 24.89
N PHE A 688 -10.03 -16.14 24.48
CA PHE A 688 -9.39 -17.17 23.68
C PHE A 688 -9.21 -18.53 24.37
N GLU A 689 -9.27 -18.57 25.71
CA GLU A 689 -9.20 -19.79 26.51
C GLU A 689 -10.59 -20.29 26.93
N SER A 690 -11.54 -19.38 27.20
CA SER A 690 -12.92 -19.73 27.53
C SER A 690 -13.76 -20.19 26.33
N GLY A 691 -13.33 -19.89 25.10
CA GLY A 691 -14.11 -20.19 23.90
C GLY A 691 -15.33 -19.30 23.72
N VAL A 692 -15.37 -18.15 24.40
CA VAL A 692 -16.44 -17.16 24.34
C VAL A 692 -15.82 -15.78 24.11
N VAL A 693 -15.89 -15.32 22.87
CA VAL A 693 -15.74 -13.90 22.51
C VAL A 693 -16.98 -13.52 21.70
N THR A 694 -18.07 -13.24 22.42
CA THR A 694 -19.33 -12.76 21.85
C THR A 694 -19.28 -11.24 21.77
N VAL A 695 -19.27 -10.67 20.57
CA VAL A 695 -19.44 -9.22 20.46
C VAL A 695 -20.93 -8.87 20.54
N VAL A 696 -21.33 -8.27 21.67
CA VAL A 696 -22.70 -7.84 22.01
C VAL A 696 -23.08 -6.54 21.30
#